data_AF-A0A7V6DP50-F1
#
_entry.id   AF-A0A7V6DP50-F1
#
_cell.length_a   1.000
_cell.length_b   1.000
_cell.length_c   1.000
_cell.angle_alpha   90.00
_cell.angle_beta   90.00
_cell.angle_gamma   90.00
#
_symmetry.space_group_name_H-M   'P 1'
#
loop_
_entity.id
_entity.type
_entity.pdbx_description
1 polymer ?
#
loop_
_entity_poly.entity_id
_entity_poly.type
_entity_poly.pdbx_seq_one_letter_code
_entity_poly.pdbx_strand_id
1 'polypeptide(L)'
;DAYGKETEELRQRLAEAKSVAARQERVVTPTAETEISAIVTHRLFKTVDRGAAPQIADAFQAYYQQLQEQNANIPALATRSEYIQEIIVDYPFHPVLLKTLNTKTSTIPNFQRTRGALRLLALTIRRLWERRLPDAYLIHPHHLDLSAAEIVEDLTSRLDRPVFKAIVEADIVSPRHGSLAHAQDLDRTWTEAGKPPYAQRLATTIFLHSLTQGVAAGVDPAELNLSVFTPGDDPVLVDQALKRLEETSWFLNFDGQRYRFSTEPAPAKIIADEMALVGKVKAKTELDQRIRKIWTKGIFTPIFFPAEAADVDDDAKAPKLAIIHYDAAADEAHYQGPPELVAKIFAHAGTQQGYRTYKNNVLFLADKGQIDPMVTTAQRYLAIHRIVSDSERLRDFPEETRTKLKKLGQAAELEVRIAITKAYRYLYYPSADAPMKYHNLNRETLPAQDQGETEKDQSQVLLKILKDLGKVKTADDQVLAPHYLKSKAWPVNQESLSTEELRRAFAQRLGLPLLLDVGQLKRTIKEGIKHGVWIYYDPRENIGYGPNSPSPLVQLDDDTLLYLPEEAQRLGLKLKGDTDKKIDEITCPVCGQPAAACTCDQVCPNCKHYPCTCTKLDRLQATGSPAQVFQALADQCADQKVPALRRLRLVLEGSGKEAAQDTRSLGLAIPQLGKGTFTLRQTLTMEFGSTSSCKVEFAGPWERYKRLKQITDAFAQEADKLTVRTEVTAEFAEGLAPDSDQFQTMRDVLTAMGLGKITVEAEPRDPKEAV
;
A
#
# COMPACT_ATOMS: atom_id res chain seq x y z
N ASP A 1 -68.22 0.11 24.47
CA ASP A 1 -68.19 -0.67 23.23
C ASP A 1 -69.30 -1.71 23.26
N ALA A 2 -70.50 -1.35 22.77
CA ALA A 2 -71.74 -2.07 23.06
C ALA A 2 -72.03 -3.26 22.12
N TYR A 3 -71.21 -3.46 21.09
CA TYR A 3 -71.45 -4.44 20.02
C TYR A 3 -70.28 -5.42 19.82
N GLY A 4 -69.25 -5.40 20.68
CA GLY A 4 -68.05 -6.23 20.52
C GLY A 4 -68.34 -7.74 20.54
N LYS A 5 -69.27 -8.19 21.39
CA LYS A 5 -69.68 -9.61 21.44
C LYS A 5 -70.45 -10.03 20.18
N GLU A 6 -71.39 -9.20 19.72
CA GLU A 6 -72.19 -9.50 18.52
C GLU A 6 -71.32 -9.48 17.25
N THR A 7 -70.31 -8.59 17.20
CA THR A 7 -69.36 -8.51 16.08
C THR A 7 -68.45 -9.73 16.03
N GLU A 8 -68.00 -10.23 17.18
CA GLU A 8 -67.17 -11.43 17.28
C GLU A 8 -67.97 -12.69 16.93
N GLU A 9 -69.22 -12.78 17.39
CA GLU A 9 -70.11 -13.88 17.04
C GLU A 9 -70.47 -13.88 15.54
N LEU A 10 -70.66 -12.70 14.93
CA LEU A 10 -70.88 -12.57 13.49
C LEU A 10 -69.65 -12.99 12.69
N ARG A 11 -68.44 -12.64 13.13
CA ARG A 11 -67.18 -13.10 12.52
C ARG A 11 -67.01 -14.60 12.60
N GLN A 12 -67.34 -15.19 13.75
CA GLN A 12 -67.27 -16.64 13.95
C GLN A 12 -68.25 -17.37 13.04
N ARG A 13 -69.50 -16.88 12.93
CA ARG A 13 -70.51 -17.43 12.01
C ARG A 13 -70.16 -17.23 10.54
N LEU A 14 -69.50 -16.12 10.17
CA LEU A 14 -68.98 -15.89 8.82
C LEU A 14 -67.82 -16.83 8.48
N ALA A 15 -66.95 -17.12 9.44
CA ALA A 15 -65.86 -18.09 9.30
C ALA A 15 -66.42 -19.52 9.16
N GLU A 16 -67.45 -19.88 9.94
CA GLU A 16 -68.17 -21.15 9.81
C GLU A 16 -68.92 -21.27 8.48
N ALA A 17 -69.63 -20.21 8.05
CA ALA A 17 -70.32 -20.21 6.77
C ALA A 17 -69.34 -20.35 5.59
N LYS A 18 -68.16 -19.72 5.67
CA LYS A 18 -67.07 -19.90 4.70
C LYS A 18 -66.52 -21.33 4.72
N SER A 19 -66.38 -21.95 5.89
CA SER A 19 -65.87 -23.33 6.02
C SER A 19 -66.88 -24.37 5.52
N VAL A 20 -68.18 -24.11 5.70
CA VAL A 20 -69.27 -24.96 5.21
C VAL A 20 -69.47 -24.81 3.70
N ALA A 21 -69.36 -23.59 3.15
CA ALA A 21 -69.38 -23.37 1.70
C ALA A 21 -68.18 -24.04 1.00
N ALA A 22 -67.02 -24.12 1.66
CA ALA A 22 -65.85 -24.83 1.15
C ALA A 22 -66.01 -26.37 1.16
N ARG A 23 -67.01 -26.92 1.85
CA ARG A 23 -67.22 -28.38 2.00
C ARG A 23 -68.07 -29.05 0.92
N GLN A 24 -68.63 -28.30 -0.04
CA GLN A 24 -69.42 -28.88 -1.15
C GLN A 24 -68.67 -29.08 -2.47
N GLU A 25 -67.38 -28.74 -2.56
CA GLU A 25 -66.54 -29.22 -3.65
C GLU A 25 -65.93 -30.55 -3.23
N ARG A 26 -66.45 -31.64 -3.80
CA ARG A 26 -65.89 -32.98 -3.67
C ARG A 26 -64.52 -32.96 -4.37
N VAL A 27 -63.48 -32.61 -3.62
CA VAL A 27 -62.09 -32.69 -4.05
C VAL A 27 -61.78 -34.16 -4.22
N VAL A 28 -61.92 -34.65 -5.46
CA VAL A 28 -61.24 -35.86 -5.91
C VAL A 28 -59.76 -35.52 -5.77
N THR A 29 -59.07 -36.17 -4.84
CA THR A 29 -57.61 -36.19 -4.80
C THR A 29 -57.14 -37.31 -5.73
N PRO A 30 -56.46 -36.95 -6.82
CA PRO A 30 -55.38 -37.78 -7.35
C PRO A 30 -54.18 -36.85 -7.67
N THR A 31 -52.90 -37.22 -7.74
CA THR A 31 -52.22 -38.47 -8.11
C THR A 31 -50.70 -38.21 -7.97
N ALA A 32 -49.83 -39.15 -8.36
CA ALA A 32 -48.37 -38.97 -8.39
C ALA A 32 -47.92 -37.68 -9.10
N GLU A 33 -46.78 -37.09 -8.69
CA GLU A 33 -46.27 -35.80 -9.21
C GLU A 33 -46.23 -35.71 -10.75
N THR A 34 -46.04 -36.83 -11.43
CA THR A 34 -46.01 -36.96 -12.90
C THR A 34 -47.35 -36.68 -13.60
N GLU A 35 -48.49 -36.87 -12.93
CA GLU A 35 -49.80 -36.59 -13.53
C GLU A 35 -50.13 -35.09 -13.56
N ILE A 36 -49.51 -34.30 -12.67
CA ILE A 36 -49.77 -32.87 -12.55
C ILE A 36 -49.36 -32.14 -13.82
N SER A 37 -48.16 -32.42 -14.36
CA SER A 37 -47.70 -31.77 -15.59
C SER A 37 -48.61 -32.07 -16.78
N ALA A 38 -49.03 -33.32 -16.94
CA ALA A 38 -49.93 -33.73 -18.02
C ALA A 38 -51.28 -32.99 -17.93
N ILE A 39 -51.86 -32.91 -16.73
CA ILE A 39 -53.13 -32.19 -16.49
C ILE A 39 -52.99 -30.69 -16.77
N VAL A 40 -51.93 -30.07 -16.25
CA VAL A 40 -51.68 -28.63 -16.42
C VAL A 40 -51.45 -28.31 -17.90
N THR A 41 -50.66 -29.12 -18.60
CA THR A 41 -50.39 -28.95 -20.03
C THR A 41 -51.67 -29.03 -20.86
N HIS A 42 -52.51 -30.05 -20.63
CA HIS A 42 -53.78 -30.21 -21.33
C HIS A 42 -54.75 -29.04 -21.04
N ARG A 43 -54.71 -28.45 -19.84
CA ARG A 43 -55.60 -27.33 -19.49
C ARG A 43 -55.13 -25.99 -20.06
N LEU A 44 -53.82 -25.76 -20.15
CA LEU A 44 -53.25 -24.45 -20.48
C LEU A 44 -52.86 -24.30 -21.95
N PHE A 45 -52.63 -25.41 -22.67
CA PHE A 45 -52.24 -25.39 -24.07
C PHE A 45 -53.25 -26.09 -24.96
N LYS A 46 -53.52 -25.50 -26.13
CA LYS A 46 -54.32 -26.15 -27.17
C LYS A 46 -53.57 -27.33 -27.81
N THR A 47 -52.28 -27.15 -28.05
CA THR A 47 -51.37 -28.14 -28.67
C THR A 47 -49.95 -27.90 -28.18
N VAL A 48 -49.19 -28.96 -27.96
CA VAL A 48 -47.76 -28.94 -27.61
C VAL A 48 -47.04 -29.98 -28.46
N ASP A 49 -45.91 -29.60 -29.06
CA ASP A 49 -45.07 -30.54 -29.81
C ASP A 49 -44.26 -31.42 -28.87
N ARG A 50 -44.76 -32.62 -28.60
CA ARG A 50 -44.06 -33.60 -27.76
C ARG A 50 -42.83 -34.21 -28.45
N GLY A 51 -42.70 -34.08 -29.77
CA GLY A 51 -41.52 -34.56 -30.52
C GLY A 51 -40.28 -33.72 -30.26
N ALA A 52 -40.44 -32.45 -29.84
CA ALA A 52 -39.34 -31.57 -29.45
C ALA A 52 -38.77 -31.90 -28.06
N ALA A 53 -39.54 -32.56 -27.18
CA ALA A 53 -39.15 -32.77 -25.79
C ALA A 53 -37.82 -33.55 -25.61
N PRO A 54 -37.56 -34.67 -26.34
CA PRO A 54 -36.27 -35.36 -26.24
C PRO A 54 -35.09 -34.49 -26.69
N GLN A 55 -35.25 -33.71 -27.77
CA GLN A 55 -34.19 -32.84 -28.28
C GLN A 55 -33.82 -31.74 -27.27
N ILE A 56 -34.83 -31.16 -26.62
CA ILE A 56 -34.62 -30.17 -25.55
C ILE A 56 -33.96 -30.83 -24.33
N ALA A 57 -34.43 -32.01 -23.92
CA ALA A 57 -33.85 -32.74 -22.81
C ALA A 57 -32.37 -33.10 -23.03
N ASP A 58 -32.01 -33.54 -24.25
CA ASP A 58 -30.63 -33.81 -24.64
C ASP A 58 -29.75 -32.55 -24.59
N ALA A 59 -30.28 -31.40 -25.05
CA ALA A 59 -29.57 -30.13 -24.99
C ALA A 59 -29.30 -29.68 -23.54
N PHE A 60 -30.29 -29.84 -22.65
CA PHE A 60 -30.12 -29.57 -21.22
C PHE A 60 -29.16 -30.57 -20.56
N GLN A 61 -29.21 -31.86 -20.92
CA GLN A 61 -28.28 -32.86 -20.42
C GLN A 61 -26.83 -32.51 -20.77
N ALA A 62 -26.56 -32.21 -22.05
CA ALA A 62 -25.24 -31.80 -22.52
C ALA A 62 -24.75 -30.54 -21.79
N TYR A 63 -25.64 -29.56 -21.61
CA TYR A 63 -25.31 -28.34 -20.90
C TYR A 63 -25.03 -28.57 -19.40
N TYR A 64 -25.81 -29.40 -18.70
CA TYR A 64 -25.54 -29.74 -17.31
C TYR A 64 -24.25 -30.53 -17.13
N GLN A 65 -23.91 -31.41 -18.08
CA GLN A 65 -22.60 -32.08 -18.10
C GLN A 65 -21.46 -31.07 -18.24
N GLN A 66 -21.59 -30.12 -19.17
CA GLN A 66 -20.62 -29.03 -19.35
C GLN A 66 -20.47 -28.20 -18.06
N LEU A 67 -21.58 -27.83 -17.41
CA LEU A 67 -21.53 -27.10 -16.14
C LEU A 67 -20.81 -27.90 -15.03
N GLN A 68 -21.03 -29.21 -14.97
CA GLN A 68 -20.34 -30.09 -14.03
C GLN A 68 -18.83 -30.15 -14.31
N GLU A 69 -18.42 -30.21 -15.59
CA GLU A 69 -17.01 -30.15 -16.00
C GLU A 69 -16.35 -28.81 -15.64
N GLN A 70 -17.11 -27.71 -15.70
CA GLN A 70 -16.67 -26.37 -15.30
C GLN A 70 -16.69 -26.16 -13.77
N ASN A 71 -17.06 -27.18 -12.98
CA ASN A 71 -17.24 -27.10 -11.53
C ASN A 71 -18.27 -26.03 -11.11
N ALA A 72 -19.29 -25.78 -11.94
CA ALA A 72 -20.39 -24.91 -11.56
C ALA A 72 -21.21 -25.55 -10.43
N ASN A 73 -21.75 -24.72 -9.54
CA ASN A 73 -22.52 -25.18 -8.40
C ASN A 73 -23.94 -25.61 -8.82
N ILE A 74 -24.10 -26.87 -9.24
CA ILE A 74 -25.37 -27.50 -9.57
C ILE A 74 -25.54 -28.83 -8.82
N PRO A 75 -26.77 -29.30 -8.56
CA PRO A 75 -26.98 -30.52 -7.80
C PRO A 75 -26.60 -31.75 -8.63
N ALA A 76 -26.03 -32.77 -8.00
CA ALA A 76 -25.61 -34.01 -8.67
C ALA A 76 -26.76 -34.80 -9.33
N LEU A 77 -28.02 -34.45 -9.03
CA LEU A 77 -29.19 -35.03 -9.71
C LEU A 77 -29.34 -34.51 -11.15
N ALA A 78 -28.83 -33.32 -11.48
CA ALA A 78 -29.08 -32.64 -12.76
C ALA A 78 -28.54 -33.41 -13.97
N THR A 79 -27.45 -34.16 -13.79
CA THR A 79 -26.82 -34.97 -14.84
C THR A 79 -27.29 -36.42 -14.85
N ARG A 80 -28.19 -36.80 -13.94
CA ARG A 80 -28.73 -38.17 -13.88
C ARG A 80 -29.81 -38.38 -14.92
N SER A 81 -29.83 -39.59 -15.49
CA SER A 81 -30.82 -39.97 -16.50
C SER A 81 -32.25 -39.82 -16.02
N GLU A 82 -32.53 -40.07 -14.73
CA GLU A 82 -33.88 -39.92 -14.16
C GLU A 82 -34.38 -38.47 -14.26
N TYR A 83 -33.52 -37.50 -13.98
CA TYR A 83 -33.90 -36.08 -14.06
C TYR A 83 -34.13 -35.61 -15.50
N ILE A 84 -33.35 -36.13 -16.45
CA ILE A 84 -33.57 -35.86 -17.88
C ILE A 84 -34.90 -36.45 -18.35
N GLN A 85 -35.31 -37.61 -17.84
CA GLN A 85 -36.64 -38.16 -18.11
C GLN A 85 -37.75 -37.29 -17.50
N GLU A 86 -37.54 -36.69 -16.32
CA GLU A 86 -38.49 -35.72 -15.75
C GLU A 86 -38.69 -34.52 -16.69
N ILE A 87 -37.63 -33.98 -17.31
CA ILE A 87 -37.74 -32.89 -18.30
C ILE A 87 -38.64 -33.28 -19.48
N ILE A 88 -38.53 -34.53 -19.98
CA ILE A 88 -39.35 -35.02 -21.10
C ILE A 88 -40.83 -35.12 -20.70
N VAL A 89 -41.10 -35.68 -19.52
CA VAL A 89 -42.45 -35.85 -18.98
C VAL A 89 -43.09 -34.48 -18.75
N ASP A 90 -42.34 -33.56 -18.13
CA ASP A 90 -42.84 -32.27 -17.69
C ASP A 90 -42.96 -31.22 -18.79
N TYR A 91 -42.42 -31.48 -19.98
CA TYR A 91 -42.47 -30.57 -21.12
C TYR A 91 -43.90 -30.03 -21.40
N PRO A 92 -44.09 -28.70 -21.52
CA PRO A 92 -43.07 -27.65 -21.73
C PRO A 92 -42.57 -26.95 -20.45
N PHE A 93 -42.83 -27.50 -19.28
CA PHE A 93 -42.41 -26.90 -18.00
C PHE A 93 -41.06 -27.44 -17.55
N HIS A 94 -40.25 -26.59 -16.91
CA HIS A 94 -39.07 -27.05 -16.20
C HIS A 94 -39.51 -27.81 -14.93
N PRO A 95 -38.95 -28.99 -14.59
CA PRO A 95 -39.41 -29.80 -13.46
C PRO A 95 -39.44 -29.04 -12.13
N VAL A 96 -38.45 -28.16 -11.91
CA VAL A 96 -38.39 -27.33 -10.69
C VAL A 96 -39.57 -26.37 -10.57
N LEU A 97 -40.11 -25.82 -11.65
CA LEU A 97 -41.27 -24.92 -11.56
C LEU A 97 -42.49 -25.64 -10.98
N LEU A 98 -42.81 -26.82 -11.49
CA LEU A 98 -43.97 -27.59 -11.03
C LEU A 98 -43.75 -28.08 -9.61
N LYS A 99 -42.55 -28.57 -9.29
CA LYS A 99 -42.18 -28.98 -7.93
C LYS A 99 -42.28 -27.83 -6.94
N THR A 100 -41.75 -26.65 -7.28
CA THR A 100 -41.82 -25.46 -6.43
C THR A 100 -43.27 -25.03 -6.25
N LEU A 101 -44.06 -24.91 -7.32
CA LEU A 101 -45.47 -24.57 -7.16
C LEU A 101 -46.22 -25.61 -6.33
N ASN A 102 -46.05 -26.91 -6.57
CA ASN A 102 -46.76 -27.95 -5.84
C ASN A 102 -46.34 -28.03 -4.37
N THR A 103 -45.04 -28.13 -4.08
CA THR A 103 -44.54 -28.32 -2.71
C THR A 103 -44.55 -27.05 -1.88
N LYS A 104 -44.25 -25.90 -2.48
CA LYS A 104 -44.10 -24.64 -1.74
C LYS A 104 -45.44 -23.91 -1.63
N THR A 105 -46.21 -23.78 -2.71
CA THR A 105 -47.48 -23.03 -2.63
C THR A 105 -48.61 -23.80 -1.95
N SER A 106 -48.55 -25.14 -1.92
CA SER A 106 -49.55 -25.97 -1.18
C SER A 106 -49.48 -25.82 0.33
N THR A 107 -48.37 -25.32 0.87
CA THR A 107 -48.19 -25.05 2.30
C THR A 107 -48.86 -23.75 2.76
N ILE A 108 -49.45 -22.97 1.84
CA ILE A 108 -49.99 -21.65 2.14
C ILE A 108 -51.51 -21.73 2.40
N PRO A 109 -52.01 -21.38 3.61
CA PRO A 109 -53.39 -21.64 4.04
C PRO A 109 -54.50 -21.05 3.15
N ASN A 110 -54.24 -19.93 2.48
CA ASN A 110 -55.23 -19.19 1.68
C ASN A 110 -55.11 -19.41 0.16
N PHE A 111 -54.18 -20.25 -0.28
CA PHE A 111 -54.01 -20.55 -1.69
C PHE A 111 -54.93 -21.71 -2.08
N GLN A 112 -55.93 -21.46 -2.95
CA GLN A 112 -56.76 -22.52 -3.52
C GLN A 112 -55.87 -23.45 -4.36
N ARG A 113 -55.40 -24.54 -3.73
CA ARG A 113 -54.24 -25.38 -4.11
C ARG A 113 -54.01 -25.57 -5.61
N THR A 114 -55.07 -25.87 -6.36
CA THR A 114 -54.99 -26.10 -7.82
C THR A 114 -55.43 -24.89 -8.66
N ARG A 115 -56.41 -24.11 -8.21
CA ARG A 115 -56.96 -22.98 -9.00
C ARG A 115 -56.03 -21.76 -9.01
N GLY A 116 -55.37 -21.46 -7.88
CA GLY A 116 -54.40 -20.38 -7.77
C GLY A 116 -53.16 -20.64 -8.63
N ALA A 117 -52.60 -21.85 -8.55
CA ALA A 117 -51.43 -22.24 -9.35
C ALA A 117 -51.73 -22.22 -10.85
N LEU A 118 -52.89 -22.76 -11.27
CA LEU A 118 -53.31 -22.72 -12.66
C LEU A 118 -53.51 -21.30 -13.18
N ARG A 119 -54.10 -20.40 -12.37
CA ARG A 119 -54.26 -18.99 -12.74
C ARG A 119 -52.90 -18.31 -12.92
N LEU A 120 -51.98 -18.52 -11.99
CA LEU A 120 -50.62 -17.98 -12.05
C LEU A 120 -49.90 -18.46 -13.32
N LEU A 121 -49.93 -19.77 -13.59
CA LEU A 121 -49.32 -20.35 -14.80
C LEU A 121 -49.98 -19.82 -16.09
N ALA A 122 -51.31 -19.67 -16.12
CA ALA A 122 -52.01 -19.11 -17.27
C ALA A 122 -51.55 -17.67 -17.57
N LEU A 123 -51.39 -16.83 -16.53
CA LEU A 123 -50.87 -15.46 -16.69
C LEU A 123 -49.42 -15.46 -17.19
N THR A 124 -48.57 -16.32 -16.62
CA THR A 124 -47.17 -16.47 -17.07
C THR A 124 -47.09 -16.90 -18.52
N ILE A 125 -47.82 -17.95 -18.93
CA ILE A 125 -47.84 -18.45 -20.31
C ILE A 125 -48.33 -17.38 -21.27
N ARG A 126 -49.40 -16.66 -20.91
CA ARG A 126 -49.91 -15.56 -21.73
C ARG A 126 -48.82 -14.50 -21.96
N ARG A 127 -48.11 -14.09 -20.92
CA ARG A 127 -47.02 -13.10 -21.05
C ARG A 127 -45.84 -13.62 -21.87
N LEU A 128 -45.45 -14.87 -21.69
CA LEU A 128 -44.42 -15.50 -22.52
C LEU A 128 -44.83 -15.52 -24.00
N TRP A 129 -46.10 -15.83 -24.28
CA TRP A 129 -46.65 -15.84 -25.63
C TRP A 129 -46.67 -14.46 -26.28
N GLU A 130 -46.99 -13.42 -25.51
CA GLU A 130 -46.97 -12.02 -25.94
C GLU A 130 -45.53 -11.51 -26.18
N ARG A 131 -44.58 -11.87 -25.30
CA ARG A 131 -43.18 -11.39 -25.36
C ARG A 131 -42.30 -12.15 -26.34
N ARG A 132 -42.57 -13.45 -26.57
CA ARG A 132 -41.79 -14.35 -27.44
C ARG A 132 -40.28 -14.29 -27.14
N LEU A 133 -39.91 -14.58 -25.89
CA LEU A 133 -38.51 -14.62 -25.48
C LEU A 133 -37.75 -15.68 -26.30
N PRO A 134 -36.55 -15.36 -26.83
CA PRO A 134 -35.82 -16.25 -27.73
C PRO A 134 -35.26 -17.51 -27.05
N ASP A 135 -35.12 -17.47 -25.73
CA ASP A 135 -34.49 -18.50 -24.89
C ASP A 135 -35.49 -19.27 -23.99
N ALA A 136 -36.80 -19.10 -24.23
CA ALA A 136 -37.85 -19.80 -23.49
C ALA A 136 -38.05 -21.25 -23.99
N TYR A 137 -37.00 -22.08 -23.93
CA TYR A 137 -37.05 -23.51 -24.30
C TYR A 137 -37.98 -24.32 -23.38
N LEU A 138 -37.95 -24.00 -22.09
CA LEU A 138 -38.82 -24.53 -21.04
C LEU A 138 -39.40 -23.37 -20.24
N ILE A 139 -40.51 -23.60 -19.55
CA ILE A 139 -41.07 -22.62 -18.62
C ILE A 139 -40.47 -22.82 -17.23
N HIS A 140 -39.49 -21.99 -16.89
CA HIS A 140 -38.82 -21.90 -15.59
C HIS A 140 -39.54 -21.03 -14.53
N PRO A 141 -39.17 -21.14 -13.24
CA PRO A 141 -39.62 -20.24 -12.16
C PRO A 141 -39.43 -18.76 -12.48
N HIS A 142 -38.29 -18.38 -13.04
CA HIS A 142 -37.98 -16.97 -13.34
C HIS A 142 -38.83 -16.36 -14.46
N HIS A 143 -39.64 -17.14 -15.17
CA HIS A 143 -40.58 -16.59 -16.15
C HIS A 143 -41.82 -15.95 -15.51
N LEU A 144 -42.00 -16.13 -14.20
CA LEU A 144 -43.01 -15.39 -13.43
C LEU A 144 -42.70 -13.90 -13.49
N ASP A 145 -43.44 -13.18 -14.31
CA ASP A 145 -43.16 -11.78 -14.59
C ASP A 145 -43.71 -10.87 -13.47
N LEU A 146 -42.84 -10.57 -12.51
CA LEU A 146 -43.16 -9.72 -11.36
C LEU A 146 -43.38 -8.24 -11.72
N SER A 147 -43.25 -7.84 -12.98
CA SER A 147 -43.77 -6.54 -13.45
C SER A 147 -45.29 -6.51 -13.57
N ALA A 148 -45.95 -7.69 -13.60
CA ALA A 148 -47.40 -7.77 -13.65
C ALA A 148 -48.01 -7.59 -12.25
N ALA A 149 -48.78 -6.51 -12.06
CA ALA A 149 -49.48 -6.28 -10.79
C ALA A 149 -50.35 -7.49 -10.39
N GLU A 150 -51.03 -8.13 -11.35
CA GLU A 150 -51.86 -9.32 -11.10
C GLU A 150 -51.05 -10.51 -10.57
N ILE A 151 -49.85 -10.75 -11.10
CA ILE A 151 -48.95 -11.84 -10.65
C ILE A 151 -48.44 -11.53 -9.24
N VAL A 152 -48.03 -10.28 -8.99
CA VAL A 152 -47.57 -9.85 -7.66
C VAL A 152 -48.69 -9.97 -6.64
N GLU A 153 -49.92 -9.54 -6.96
CA GLU A 153 -51.08 -9.67 -6.07
C GLU A 153 -51.40 -11.13 -5.75
N ASP A 154 -51.35 -12.01 -6.76
CA ASP A 154 -51.56 -13.46 -6.60
C ASP A 154 -50.48 -14.09 -5.71
N LEU A 155 -49.25 -13.56 -5.72
CA LEU A 155 -48.10 -14.02 -4.93
C LEU A 155 -47.91 -13.28 -3.59
N THR A 156 -48.70 -12.27 -3.27
CA THR A 156 -48.55 -11.45 -2.04
C THR A 156 -49.87 -11.32 -1.29
N SER A 157 -50.71 -10.36 -1.66
CA SER A 157 -51.98 -10.05 -0.97
C SER A 157 -52.91 -11.26 -0.87
N ARG A 158 -53.03 -12.07 -1.94
CA ARG A 158 -53.87 -13.27 -1.92
C ARG A 158 -53.30 -14.41 -1.07
N LEU A 159 -52.02 -14.33 -0.72
CA LEU A 159 -51.33 -15.24 0.19
C LEU A 159 -51.25 -14.70 1.62
N ASP A 160 -51.99 -13.64 1.95
CA ASP A 160 -51.94 -12.93 3.23
C ASP A 160 -50.54 -12.40 3.57
N ARG A 161 -49.81 -11.96 2.54
CA ARG A 161 -48.45 -11.41 2.64
C ARG A 161 -48.31 -10.08 1.88
N PRO A 162 -49.14 -9.07 2.16
CA PRO A 162 -49.07 -7.79 1.44
C PRO A 162 -47.71 -7.09 1.59
N VAL A 163 -46.97 -7.33 2.69
CA VAL A 163 -45.64 -6.75 2.94
C VAL A 163 -44.60 -7.17 1.89
N PHE A 164 -44.77 -8.36 1.29
CA PHE A 164 -43.86 -8.85 0.24
C PHE A 164 -43.94 -8.05 -1.06
N LYS A 165 -44.99 -7.24 -1.25
CA LYS A 165 -45.08 -6.33 -2.39
C LYS A 165 -43.96 -5.30 -2.37
N ALA A 166 -43.63 -4.75 -1.19
CA ALA A 166 -42.54 -3.78 -1.04
C ALA A 166 -41.17 -4.39 -1.36
N ILE A 167 -40.99 -5.70 -1.14
CA ILE A 167 -39.78 -6.44 -1.50
C ILE A 167 -39.62 -6.50 -3.02
N VAL A 168 -40.70 -6.87 -3.73
CA VAL A 168 -40.69 -6.91 -5.20
C VAL A 168 -40.33 -5.54 -5.76
N GLU A 169 -40.98 -4.48 -5.27
CA GLU A 169 -40.79 -3.11 -5.74
C GLU A 169 -39.38 -2.57 -5.51
N ALA A 170 -38.73 -2.96 -4.40
CA ALA A 170 -37.39 -2.49 -4.05
C ALA A 170 -36.28 -3.31 -4.72
N ASP A 171 -36.38 -4.64 -4.70
CA ASP A 171 -35.24 -5.51 -5.03
C ASP A 171 -35.37 -6.22 -6.38
N ILE A 172 -36.59 -6.44 -6.89
CA ILE A 172 -36.79 -7.30 -8.08
C ILE A 172 -37.23 -6.51 -9.29
N VAL A 173 -38.39 -5.84 -9.22
CA VAL A 173 -38.96 -5.05 -10.32
C VAL A 173 -39.73 -3.86 -9.75
N SER A 174 -39.37 -2.66 -10.17
CA SER A 174 -40.08 -1.44 -9.82
C SER A 174 -41.22 -1.16 -10.82
N PRO A 175 -42.45 -0.88 -10.34
CA PRO A 175 -43.57 -0.47 -11.19
C PRO A 175 -43.54 1.03 -11.53
N ARG A 176 -42.62 1.82 -10.94
CA ARG A 176 -42.58 3.28 -11.08
C ARG A 176 -41.67 3.68 -12.24
N HIS A 177 -42.20 4.50 -13.15
CA HIS A 177 -41.41 5.07 -14.24
C HIS A 177 -40.26 5.92 -13.69
N GLY A 178 -39.03 5.65 -14.14
CA GLY A 178 -37.83 6.40 -13.77
C GLY A 178 -37.11 5.91 -12.51
N SER A 179 -37.63 4.89 -11.81
CA SER A 179 -36.90 4.20 -10.73
C SER A 179 -36.74 2.73 -11.06
N LEU A 180 -35.55 2.19 -10.81
CA LEU A 180 -35.24 0.78 -11.01
C LEU A 180 -35.13 0.08 -9.65
N ALA A 181 -35.61 -1.16 -9.58
CA ALA A 181 -35.30 -2.06 -8.48
C ALA A 181 -33.84 -2.55 -8.59
N HIS A 182 -33.25 -3.04 -7.50
CA HIS A 182 -31.84 -3.45 -7.48
C HIS A 182 -31.50 -4.47 -8.58
N ALA A 183 -32.30 -5.52 -8.76
CA ALA A 183 -32.08 -6.49 -9.82
C ALA A 183 -32.13 -5.86 -11.23
N GLN A 184 -33.05 -4.90 -11.46
CA GLN A 184 -33.14 -4.20 -12.75
C GLN A 184 -31.91 -3.33 -13.03
N ASP A 185 -31.41 -2.62 -12.01
CA ASP A 185 -30.22 -1.78 -12.17
C ASP A 185 -28.96 -2.63 -12.42
N LEU A 186 -28.82 -3.77 -11.71
CA LEU A 186 -27.74 -4.73 -11.95
C LEU A 186 -27.77 -5.31 -13.37
N ASP A 187 -28.96 -5.66 -13.87
CA ASP A 187 -29.14 -6.24 -15.20
C ASP A 187 -28.88 -5.26 -16.35
N ARG A 188 -28.88 -3.94 -16.11
CA ARG A 188 -28.69 -2.93 -17.17
C ARG A 188 -27.41 -3.19 -17.98
N THR A 189 -26.31 -3.41 -17.28
CA THR A 189 -25.00 -3.62 -17.93
C THR A 189 -24.98 -4.90 -18.78
N TRP A 190 -25.67 -5.96 -18.34
CA TRP A 190 -25.70 -7.23 -19.06
C TRP A 190 -26.66 -7.19 -20.25
N THR A 191 -27.83 -6.60 -20.06
CA THR A 191 -28.84 -6.46 -21.12
C THR A 191 -28.34 -5.54 -22.24
N GLU A 192 -27.63 -4.45 -21.93
CA GLU A 192 -26.92 -3.63 -22.91
C GLU A 192 -25.85 -4.41 -23.69
N ALA A 193 -25.22 -5.39 -23.05
CA ALA A 193 -24.27 -6.32 -23.68
C ALA A 193 -24.95 -7.52 -24.40
N GLY A 194 -26.27 -7.52 -24.53
CA GLY A 194 -27.03 -8.59 -25.18
C GLY A 194 -27.11 -9.89 -24.39
N LYS A 195 -26.82 -9.86 -23.08
CA LYS A 195 -26.93 -11.01 -22.17
C LYS A 195 -28.30 -11.02 -21.47
N PRO A 196 -28.76 -12.19 -21.00
CA PRO A 196 -29.99 -12.30 -20.22
C PRO A 196 -29.97 -11.50 -18.90
N PRO A 197 -31.16 -11.12 -18.37
CA PRO A 197 -31.28 -10.42 -17.09
C PRO A 197 -31.12 -11.39 -15.90
N TYR A 198 -29.88 -11.80 -15.62
CA TYR A 198 -29.57 -12.81 -14.61
C TYR A 198 -30.02 -12.43 -13.20
N ALA A 199 -29.90 -11.16 -12.79
CA ALA A 199 -30.28 -10.73 -11.45
C ALA A 199 -31.80 -10.86 -11.25
N GLN A 200 -32.62 -10.45 -12.22
CA GLN A 200 -34.06 -10.66 -12.16
C GLN A 200 -34.44 -12.15 -12.16
N ARG A 201 -33.72 -12.99 -12.91
CA ARG A 201 -33.98 -14.44 -12.89
C ARG A 201 -33.77 -15.07 -11.53
N LEU A 202 -32.62 -14.76 -10.93
CA LEU A 202 -32.25 -15.21 -9.60
C LEU A 202 -33.25 -14.67 -8.55
N ALA A 203 -33.49 -13.36 -8.56
CA ALA A 203 -34.36 -12.70 -7.61
C ALA A 203 -35.80 -13.24 -7.66
N THR A 204 -36.37 -13.41 -8.85
CA THR A 204 -37.72 -13.97 -9.04
C THR A 204 -37.82 -15.39 -8.51
N THR A 205 -36.80 -16.22 -8.77
CA THR A 205 -36.75 -17.60 -8.28
C THR A 205 -36.63 -17.64 -6.76
N ILE A 206 -35.71 -16.88 -6.17
CA ILE A 206 -35.55 -16.79 -4.71
C ILE A 206 -36.85 -16.29 -4.07
N PHE A 207 -37.50 -15.29 -4.65
CA PHE A 207 -38.77 -14.75 -4.16
C PHE A 207 -39.85 -15.82 -4.08
N LEU A 208 -40.03 -16.62 -5.14
CA LEU A 208 -41.00 -17.71 -5.15
C LEU A 208 -40.72 -18.71 -4.01
N HIS A 209 -39.44 -19.08 -3.81
CA HIS A 209 -39.04 -19.99 -2.72
C HIS A 209 -39.16 -19.36 -1.32
N SER A 210 -39.30 -18.03 -1.22
CA SER A 210 -39.46 -17.29 0.04
C SER A 210 -40.91 -17.18 0.51
N LEU A 211 -41.88 -17.54 -0.34
CA LEU A 211 -43.31 -17.44 -0.02
C LEU A 211 -43.80 -18.50 0.98
N THR A 212 -43.03 -19.57 1.23
CA THR A 212 -43.39 -20.59 2.23
C THR A 212 -43.18 -20.14 3.66
N GLN A 213 -43.88 -20.77 4.60
CA GLN A 213 -43.66 -20.59 6.04
C GLN A 213 -42.80 -21.73 6.61
N GLY A 214 -42.00 -21.42 7.64
CA GLY A 214 -41.22 -22.41 8.40
C GLY A 214 -39.81 -22.71 7.83
N VAL A 215 -39.21 -23.80 8.32
CA VAL A 215 -37.82 -24.22 8.06
C VAL A 215 -37.52 -24.44 6.56
N ALA A 216 -38.56 -24.63 5.75
CA ALA A 216 -38.44 -24.86 4.32
C ALA A 216 -38.33 -23.57 3.47
N ALA A 217 -38.37 -22.37 4.07
CA ALA A 217 -38.28 -21.11 3.34
C ALA A 217 -36.90 -20.87 2.72
N GLY A 218 -36.89 -20.33 1.51
CA GLY A 218 -35.69 -20.07 0.73
C GLY A 218 -35.25 -21.24 -0.16
N VAL A 219 -34.14 -21.02 -0.85
CA VAL A 219 -33.58 -21.93 -1.85
C VAL A 219 -32.09 -22.12 -1.63
N ASP A 220 -31.63 -23.37 -1.74
CA ASP A 220 -30.20 -23.70 -1.70
C ASP A 220 -29.50 -23.19 -2.98
N PRO A 221 -28.23 -22.72 -2.91
CA PRO A 221 -27.51 -22.19 -4.08
C PRO A 221 -27.46 -23.13 -5.30
N ALA A 222 -27.27 -24.45 -5.10
CA ALA A 222 -27.22 -25.40 -6.20
C ALA A 222 -28.61 -25.59 -6.83
N GLU A 223 -29.66 -25.68 -6.00
CA GLU A 223 -31.05 -25.76 -6.47
C GLU A 223 -31.48 -24.48 -7.21
N LEU A 224 -31.04 -23.31 -6.73
CA LEU A 224 -31.29 -22.03 -7.38
C LEU A 224 -30.66 -21.98 -8.78
N ASN A 225 -29.39 -22.38 -8.87
CA ASN A 225 -28.67 -22.43 -10.14
C ASN A 225 -29.35 -23.37 -11.14
N LEU A 226 -29.74 -24.58 -10.72
CA LEU A 226 -30.50 -25.52 -11.55
C LEU A 226 -31.83 -24.91 -12.05
N SER A 227 -32.46 -24.06 -11.25
CA SER A 227 -33.74 -23.41 -11.59
C SER A 227 -33.61 -22.29 -12.61
N VAL A 228 -32.44 -21.64 -12.67
CA VAL A 228 -32.19 -20.43 -13.47
C VAL A 228 -31.44 -20.72 -14.75
N PHE A 229 -30.58 -21.74 -14.75
CA PHE A 229 -29.73 -22.07 -15.87
C PHE A 229 -30.52 -22.53 -17.09
N THR A 230 -30.23 -21.88 -18.22
CA THR A 230 -30.72 -22.24 -19.55
C THR A 230 -29.52 -22.54 -20.47
N PRO A 231 -29.62 -23.48 -21.43
CA PRO A 231 -28.53 -23.76 -22.36
C PRO A 231 -27.98 -22.50 -23.03
N GLY A 232 -26.66 -22.30 -22.92
CA GLY A 232 -25.95 -21.13 -23.44
C GLY A 232 -25.68 -20.02 -22.41
N ASP A 233 -26.20 -20.14 -21.18
CA ASP A 233 -25.84 -19.25 -20.08
C ASP A 233 -24.37 -19.44 -19.65
N ASP A 234 -23.77 -18.38 -19.12
CA ASP A 234 -22.43 -18.41 -18.55
C ASP A 234 -22.54 -18.52 -17.01
N PRO A 235 -22.07 -19.63 -16.39
CA PRO A 235 -22.17 -19.82 -14.95
C PRO A 235 -21.42 -18.75 -14.15
N VAL A 236 -20.33 -18.21 -14.69
CA VAL A 236 -19.56 -17.16 -14.02
C VAL A 236 -20.37 -15.88 -13.93
N LEU A 237 -21.13 -15.54 -14.98
CA LEU A 237 -21.99 -14.35 -14.98
C LEU A 237 -23.17 -14.52 -14.02
N VAL A 238 -23.77 -15.71 -13.94
CA VAL A 238 -24.86 -16.00 -12.99
C VAL A 238 -24.36 -15.91 -11.54
N ASP A 239 -23.18 -16.47 -11.23
CA ASP A 239 -22.60 -16.37 -9.89
C ASP A 239 -22.23 -14.92 -9.54
N GLN A 240 -21.70 -14.14 -10.49
CA GLN A 240 -21.46 -12.71 -10.30
C GLN A 240 -22.78 -11.95 -10.04
N ALA A 241 -23.84 -12.32 -10.73
CA ALA A 241 -25.16 -11.72 -10.53
C ALA A 241 -25.73 -12.01 -9.14
N LEU A 242 -25.63 -13.25 -8.68
CA LEU A 242 -26.09 -13.66 -7.36
C LEU A 242 -25.32 -12.93 -6.24
N LYS A 243 -24.00 -12.83 -6.37
CA LYS A 243 -23.16 -12.09 -5.40
C LYS A 243 -23.54 -10.61 -5.33
N ARG A 244 -23.65 -9.94 -6.49
CA ARG A 244 -24.07 -8.53 -6.53
C ARG A 244 -25.47 -8.34 -5.96
N LEU A 245 -26.39 -9.26 -6.26
CA LEU A 245 -27.74 -9.22 -5.74
C LEU A 245 -27.75 -9.34 -4.20
N GLU A 246 -26.94 -10.23 -3.60
CA GLU A 246 -26.76 -10.31 -2.13
C GLU A 246 -26.19 -9.02 -1.53
N GLU A 247 -25.25 -8.36 -2.22
CA GLU A 247 -24.60 -7.14 -1.76
C GLU A 247 -25.48 -5.89 -1.81
N THR A 248 -26.39 -5.79 -2.78
CA THR A 248 -27.17 -4.57 -3.03
C THR A 248 -28.61 -4.66 -2.52
N SER A 249 -29.22 -5.84 -2.52
CA SER A 249 -30.64 -6.00 -2.22
C SER A 249 -30.96 -5.68 -0.76
N TRP A 250 -32.11 -5.06 -0.54
CA TRP A 250 -32.53 -4.57 0.76
C TRP A 250 -33.18 -5.61 1.66
N PHE A 251 -33.71 -6.69 1.08
CA PHE A 251 -34.50 -7.70 1.78
C PHE A 251 -34.02 -9.14 1.48
N LEU A 252 -32.99 -9.30 0.64
CA LEU A 252 -32.38 -10.61 0.37
C LEU A 252 -31.39 -10.98 1.48
N ASN A 253 -31.60 -12.15 2.07
CA ASN A 253 -30.74 -12.69 3.11
C ASN A 253 -30.24 -14.08 2.74
N PHE A 254 -29.00 -14.38 3.16
CA PHE A 254 -28.37 -15.70 3.07
C PHE A 254 -27.94 -16.14 4.47
N ASP A 255 -28.51 -17.23 4.96
CA ASP A 255 -28.28 -17.80 6.30
C ASP A 255 -27.10 -18.79 6.36
N GLY A 256 -26.30 -18.86 5.29
CA GLY A 256 -25.22 -19.83 5.14
C GLY A 256 -25.64 -21.10 4.39
N GLN A 257 -26.94 -21.37 4.24
CA GLN A 257 -27.45 -22.51 3.49
C GLN A 257 -28.43 -22.10 2.39
N ARG A 258 -29.26 -21.07 2.62
CA ARG A 258 -30.37 -20.72 1.72
C ARG A 258 -30.48 -19.23 1.50
N TYR A 259 -30.79 -18.87 0.26
CA TYR A 259 -31.22 -17.53 -0.11
C TYR A 259 -32.72 -17.37 0.14
N ARG A 260 -33.12 -16.29 0.81
CA ARG A 260 -34.52 -15.94 1.01
C ARG A 260 -34.74 -14.44 1.08
N PHE A 261 -35.85 -13.99 0.54
CA PHE A 261 -36.40 -12.68 0.84
C PHE A 261 -37.19 -12.73 2.15
N SER A 262 -36.87 -11.82 3.06
CA SER A 262 -37.59 -11.67 4.33
C SER A 262 -38.00 -10.22 4.56
N THR A 263 -38.91 -9.99 5.51
CA THR A 263 -39.31 -8.64 5.91
C THR A 263 -38.25 -7.93 6.75
N GLU A 264 -37.28 -8.68 7.26
CA GLU A 264 -36.15 -8.14 8.00
C GLU A 264 -35.16 -7.47 7.03
N PRO A 265 -34.71 -6.24 7.32
CA PRO A 265 -33.79 -5.53 6.45
C PRO A 265 -32.43 -6.26 6.40
N ALA A 266 -31.93 -6.47 5.19
CA ALA A 266 -30.58 -6.98 4.96
C ALA A 266 -29.53 -5.93 5.37
N PRO A 267 -28.26 -6.35 5.63
CA PRO A 267 -27.19 -5.41 5.96
C PRO A 267 -27.05 -4.23 4.99
N ALA A 268 -27.27 -4.46 3.69
CA ALA A 268 -27.23 -3.42 2.66
C ALA A 268 -28.23 -2.28 2.94
N LYS A 269 -29.46 -2.61 3.33
CA LYS A 269 -30.48 -1.62 3.71
C LYS A 269 -30.13 -0.90 5.00
N ILE A 270 -29.71 -1.63 6.03
CA ILE A 270 -29.32 -1.03 7.32
C ILE A 270 -28.21 0.01 7.11
N ILE A 271 -27.22 -0.32 6.26
CA ILE A 271 -26.13 0.59 5.90
C ILE A 271 -26.64 1.77 5.06
N ALA A 272 -27.50 1.53 4.06
CA ALA A 272 -28.05 2.58 3.22
C ALA A 272 -28.88 3.61 4.02
N ASP A 273 -29.74 3.14 4.91
CA ASP A 273 -30.53 3.98 5.82
C ASP A 273 -29.62 4.82 6.72
N GLU A 274 -28.54 4.22 7.25
CA GLU A 274 -27.57 4.93 8.07
C GLU A 274 -26.71 5.93 7.26
N MET A 275 -26.33 5.58 6.03
CA MET A 275 -25.60 6.47 5.13
C MET A 275 -26.38 7.74 4.83
N ALA A 276 -27.71 7.66 4.69
CA ALA A 276 -28.57 8.82 4.49
C ALA A 276 -28.52 9.81 5.67
N LEU A 277 -28.15 9.35 6.88
CA LEU A 277 -27.95 10.19 8.07
C LEU A 277 -26.54 10.79 8.15
N VAL A 278 -25.58 10.29 7.37
CA VAL A 278 -24.20 10.78 7.36
C VAL A 278 -24.06 11.90 6.33
N GLY A 279 -23.98 13.15 6.80
CA GLY A 279 -23.76 14.30 5.93
C GLY A 279 -22.40 14.28 5.20
N LYS A 280 -22.36 14.77 3.95
CA LYS A 280 -21.14 14.86 3.13
C LYS A 280 -19.99 15.61 3.82
N VAL A 281 -20.30 16.67 4.58
CA VAL A 281 -19.30 17.46 5.32
C VAL A 281 -18.54 16.58 6.32
N LYS A 282 -19.25 15.73 7.06
CA LYS A 282 -18.63 14.81 8.04
C LYS A 282 -17.73 13.80 7.35
N ALA A 283 -18.15 13.27 6.20
CA ALA A 283 -17.33 12.36 5.40
C ALA A 283 -16.06 13.03 4.87
N LYS A 284 -16.14 14.27 4.40
CA LYS A 284 -14.98 15.07 3.98
C LYS A 284 -14.00 15.31 5.12
N THR A 285 -14.49 15.69 6.30
CA THR A 285 -13.63 15.87 7.50
C THR A 285 -12.89 14.58 7.87
N GLU A 286 -13.55 13.42 7.79
CA GLU A 286 -12.90 12.12 8.01
C GLU A 286 -11.82 11.84 6.95
N LEU A 287 -12.13 12.11 5.67
CA LEU A 287 -11.16 11.96 4.58
C LEU A 287 -9.92 12.84 4.80
N ASP A 288 -10.09 14.10 5.20
CA ASP A 288 -9.00 15.03 5.44
C ASP A 288 -8.05 14.52 6.54
N GLN A 289 -8.60 13.94 7.61
CA GLN A 289 -7.82 13.33 8.68
C GLN A 289 -7.08 12.08 8.19
N ARG A 290 -7.70 11.24 7.36
CA ARG A 290 -7.09 10.02 6.82
C ARG A 290 -5.99 10.31 5.80
N ILE A 291 -6.19 11.29 4.92
CA ILE A 291 -5.17 11.77 3.97
C ILE A 291 -3.89 12.14 4.73
N ARG A 292 -4.01 12.84 5.86
CA ARG A 292 -2.87 13.21 6.72
C ARG A 292 -2.12 12.02 7.32
N LYS A 293 -2.78 10.87 7.47
CA LYS A 293 -2.19 9.62 8.00
C LYS A 293 -1.54 8.77 6.90
N ILE A 294 -1.95 8.93 5.63
CA ILE A 294 -1.45 8.10 4.52
C ILE A 294 -0.04 8.51 4.10
N TRP A 295 0.23 9.82 4.03
CA TRP A 295 1.55 10.37 3.65
C TRP A 295 2.23 10.97 4.87
N THR A 296 3.12 10.24 5.52
CA THR A 296 3.81 10.71 6.71
C THR A 296 5.15 11.37 6.40
N LYS A 297 5.69 12.14 7.35
CA LYS A 297 7.03 12.72 7.20
C LYS A 297 8.06 11.59 7.13
N GLY A 298 8.82 11.58 6.05
CA GLY A 298 9.89 10.62 5.82
C GLY A 298 10.91 11.21 4.88
N ILE A 299 11.04 10.62 3.69
CA ILE A 299 11.89 11.14 2.61
C ILE A 299 11.41 12.50 2.11
N PHE A 300 10.09 12.65 2.00
CA PHE A 300 9.42 13.88 1.61
C PHE A 300 8.80 14.54 2.84
N THR A 301 8.72 15.86 2.81
CA THR A 301 7.94 16.65 3.77
C THR A 301 6.55 16.88 3.19
N PRO A 302 5.50 16.18 3.68
CA PRO A 302 4.16 16.38 3.16
C PRO A 302 3.61 17.74 3.59
N ILE A 303 3.12 18.51 2.62
CA ILE A 303 2.38 19.76 2.84
C ILE A 303 0.93 19.50 2.43
N PHE A 304 0.05 19.45 3.41
CA PHE A 304 -1.35 19.11 3.18
C PHE A 304 -2.18 20.33 2.87
N PHE A 305 -2.89 20.26 1.75
CA PHE A 305 -3.91 21.23 1.34
C PHE A 305 -3.38 22.68 1.27
N PRO A 306 -2.23 22.93 0.60
CA PRO A 306 -1.81 24.30 0.37
C PRO A 306 -2.84 25.01 -0.51
N ALA A 307 -3.34 26.15 -0.04
CA ALA A 307 -4.30 26.98 -0.74
C ALA A 307 -3.61 28.06 -1.59
N GLU A 308 -2.37 28.40 -1.24
CA GLU A 308 -1.57 29.39 -1.96
C GLU A 308 -0.08 29.07 -1.98
N ALA A 309 0.66 29.84 -2.78
CA ALA A 309 2.10 29.68 -2.93
C ALA A 309 2.91 29.91 -1.64
N ALA A 310 2.36 30.69 -0.69
CA ALA A 310 3.00 30.98 0.59
C ALA A 310 2.98 29.78 1.55
N ASP A 311 2.05 28.83 1.37
CA ASP A 311 1.92 27.63 2.21
C ASP A 311 3.05 26.60 1.98
N VAL A 312 3.85 26.78 0.92
CA VAL A 312 4.95 25.88 0.57
C VAL A 312 6.26 26.63 0.63
N ASP A 313 7.08 26.31 1.64
CA ASP A 313 8.41 26.90 1.87
C ASP A 313 9.29 26.84 0.61
N ASP A 314 9.93 27.97 0.27
CA ASP A 314 10.91 28.07 -0.81
C ASP A 314 12.32 27.98 -0.25
N ASP A 315 12.71 26.78 0.15
CA ASP A 315 14.07 26.49 0.62
C ASP A 315 14.63 25.17 0.05
N ALA A 316 15.94 25.01 0.18
CA ALA A 316 16.69 23.82 -0.22
C ALA A 316 16.74 22.71 0.85
N LYS A 317 15.89 22.73 1.89
CA LYS A 317 15.82 21.63 2.87
C LYS A 317 15.15 20.40 2.22
N ALA A 318 14.61 19.49 3.04
CA ALA A 318 13.93 18.29 2.57
C ALA A 318 12.90 18.61 1.44
N PRO A 319 12.79 17.76 0.40
CA PRO A 319 11.84 17.98 -0.68
C PRO A 319 10.40 17.97 -0.19
N LYS A 320 9.57 18.87 -0.71
CA LYS A 320 8.18 19.05 -0.31
C LYS A 320 7.28 18.24 -1.21
N LEU A 321 6.34 17.51 -0.62
CA LEU A 321 5.26 16.84 -1.33
C LEU A 321 3.95 17.57 -1.01
N ALA A 322 3.51 18.46 -1.89
CA ALA A 322 2.27 19.19 -1.77
C ALA A 322 1.08 18.31 -2.19
N ILE A 323 0.23 17.98 -1.23
CA ILE A 323 -0.97 17.16 -1.44
C ILE A 323 -2.15 18.12 -1.61
N ILE A 324 -2.59 18.29 -2.86
CA ILE A 324 -3.62 19.26 -3.22
C ILE A 324 -4.99 18.77 -2.78
N HIS A 325 -5.77 19.63 -2.13
CA HIS A 325 -7.10 19.26 -1.70
C HIS A 325 -7.98 18.85 -2.90
N TYR A 326 -8.71 17.73 -2.76
CA TYR A 326 -9.52 17.17 -3.86
C TYR A 326 -10.60 18.13 -4.36
N ASP A 327 -11.18 18.98 -3.49
CA ASP A 327 -12.13 20.03 -3.92
C ASP A 327 -11.48 21.20 -4.68
N ALA A 328 -10.17 21.40 -4.54
CA ALA A 328 -9.44 22.52 -5.16
C ALA A 328 -8.80 22.15 -6.51
N ALA A 329 -8.77 20.86 -6.85
CA ALA A 329 -8.17 20.34 -8.08
C ALA A 329 -9.19 20.01 -9.19
N ALA A 330 -10.48 20.30 -8.97
CA ALA A 330 -11.54 19.99 -9.90
C ALA A 330 -11.58 21.00 -11.05
N ASP A 331 -10.94 20.69 -12.19
CA ASP A 331 -11.22 21.41 -13.43
C ASP A 331 -11.04 20.60 -14.72
N GLU A 332 -11.96 20.91 -15.64
CA GLU A 332 -12.22 20.49 -17.03
C GLU A 332 -11.94 19.03 -17.43
N ALA A 333 -13.03 18.33 -17.75
CA ALA A 333 -12.97 17.08 -18.50
C ALA A 333 -12.09 17.28 -19.75
N HIS A 334 -11.11 16.38 -19.94
CA HIS A 334 -10.12 16.36 -21.04
C HIS A 334 -8.85 17.21 -20.89
N TYR A 335 -8.70 18.07 -19.88
CA TYR A 335 -7.42 18.77 -19.65
C TYR A 335 -6.37 17.83 -19.05
N GLN A 336 -5.22 17.68 -19.72
CA GLN A 336 -4.13 16.78 -19.29
C GLN A 336 -2.99 17.46 -18.50
N GLY A 337 -3.00 18.79 -18.40
CA GLY A 337 -1.97 19.53 -17.66
C GLY A 337 -2.21 19.58 -16.14
N PRO A 338 -1.28 20.20 -15.40
CA PRO A 338 -1.41 20.41 -13.95
C PRO A 338 -2.57 21.37 -13.63
N PRO A 339 -3.31 21.15 -12.54
CA PRO A 339 -4.32 22.11 -12.06
C PRO A 339 -3.74 23.53 -11.91
N GLU A 340 -4.58 24.56 -12.05
CA GLU A 340 -4.15 25.97 -11.97
C GLU A 340 -3.44 26.27 -10.63
N LEU A 341 -3.99 25.75 -9.52
CA LEU A 341 -3.39 25.89 -8.20
C LEU A 341 -1.98 25.28 -8.13
N VAL A 342 -1.76 24.12 -8.76
CA VAL A 342 -0.44 23.47 -8.84
C VAL A 342 0.52 24.35 -9.63
N ALA A 343 0.09 24.87 -10.78
CA ALA A 343 0.90 25.77 -11.60
C ALA A 343 1.30 27.05 -10.83
N LYS A 344 0.36 27.64 -10.08
CA LYS A 344 0.59 28.85 -9.27
C LYS A 344 1.58 28.60 -8.13
N ILE A 345 1.39 27.52 -7.36
CA ILE A 345 2.30 27.16 -6.25
C ILE A 345 3.70 26.82 -6.79
N PHE A 346 3.78 26.17 -7.96
CA PHE A 346 5.07 25.85 -8.58
C PHE A 346 5.82 27.09 -9.10
N ALA A 347 5.09 28.06 -9.66
CA ALA A 347 5.68 29.26 -10.23
C ALA A 347 6.13 30.28 -9.16
N HIS A 348 5.37 30.40 -8.07
CA HIS A 348 5.52 31.47 -7.08
C HIS A 348 5.81 30.95 -5.66
N ALA A 349 6.31 31.85 -4.81
CA ALA A 349 6.58 31.62 -3.39
C ALA A 349 6.38 32.89 -2.56
N GLY A 350 6.15 32.69 -1.25
CA GLY A 350 6.00 33.77 -0.28
C GLY A 350 4.71 34.59 -0.43
N THR A 351 4.43 35.44 0.55
CA THR A 351 3.22 36.28 0.60
C THR A 351 3.18 37.34 -0.50
N GLN A 352 4.34 37.76 -1.01
CA GLN A 352 4.45 38.72 -2.12
C GLN A 352 4.39 38.07 -3.51
N GLN A 353 4.19 36.75 -3.60
CA GLN A 353 4.16 35.99 -4.86
C GLN A 353 5.40 36.18 -5.74
N GLY A 354 6.59 36.24 -5.13
CA GLY A 354 7.86 36.23 -5.84
C GLY A 354 8.05 34.93 -6.63
N TYR A 355 8.93 34.91 -7.63
CA TYR A 355 9.22 33.68 -8.36
C TYR A 355 9.90 32.65 -7.46
N ARG A 356 9.40 31.41 -7.49
CA ARG A 356 9.98 30.31 -6.71
C ARG A 356 11.40 30.01 -7.18
N THR A 357 12.34 29.96 -6.26
CA THR A 357 13.76 29.70 -6.52
C THR A 357 14.04 28.20 -6.55
N TYR A 358 13.53 27.44 -5.57
CA TYR A 358 13.79 26.01 -5.40
C TYR A 358 12.70 25.15 -6.05
N LYS A 359 12.42 25.41 -7.34
CA LYS A 359 11.39 24.70 -8.11
C LYS A 359 11.64 23.20 -8.20
N ASN A 360 12.90 22.78 -8.28
CA ASN A 360 13.27 21.36 -8.32
C ASN A 360 13.17 20.68 -6.95
N ASN A 361 12.57 21.29 -5.93
CA ASN A 361 12.42 20.74 -4.58
C ASN A 361 10.94 20.60 -4.13
N VAL A 362 9.98 20.76 -5.06
CA VAL A 362 8.55 20.66 -4.80
C VAL A 362 7.91 19.66 -5.77
N LEU A 363 7.17 18.72 -5.22
CA LEU A 363 6.37 17.70 -5.92
C LEU A 363 4.90 17.89 -5.56
N PHE A 364 3.99 17.49 -6.44
CA PHE A 364 2.55 17.64 -6.19
C PHE A 364 1.80 16.33 -6.41
N LEU A 365 0.84 16.08 -5.54
CA LEU A 365 -0.12 15.00 -5.67
C LEU A 365 -1.52 15.60 -5.81
N ALA A 366 -2.22 15.27 -6.90
CA ALA A 366 -3.55 15.83 -7.16
C ALA A 366 -4.50 14.81 -7.80
N ASP A 367 -5.80 15.08 -7.67
CA ASP A 367 -6.91 14.27 -8.20
C ASP A 367 -7.40 14.79 -9.56
N LYS A 368 -7.91 13.87 -10.39
CA LYS A 368 -8.97 14.17 -11.37
C LYS A 368 -9.98 13.01 -11.41
N GLY A 369 -11.18 13.24 -10.87
CA GLY A 369 -12.40 12.51 -11.21
C GLY A 369 -12.80 11.32 -10.34
N GLN A 370 -12.26 11.15 -9.12
CA GLN A 370 -12.70 10.09 -8.19
C GLN A 370 -13.23 10.61 -6.84
N ILE A 371 -13.58 11.90 -6.77
CA ILE A 371 -14.06 12.56 -5.55
C ILE A 371 -15.37 11.95 -5.06
N ASP A 372 -16.40 11.89 -5.91
CA ASP A 372 -17.73 11.42 -5.51
C ASP A 372 -17.72 9.95 -5.02
N PRO A 373 -17.06 9.00 -5.71
CA PRO A 373 -16.84 7.66 -5.17
C PRO A 373 -16.12 7.66 -3.82
N MET A 374 -15.04 8.43 -3.67
CA MET A 374 -14.28 8.52 -2.42
C MET A 374 -15.13 9.04 -1.25
N VAL A 375 -15.92 10.10 -1.48
CA VAL A 375 -16.84 10.65 -0.48
C VAL A 375 -17.92 9.64 -0.11
N THR A 376 -18.48 8.93 -1.10
CA THR A 376 -19.50 7.90 -0.88
C THR A 376 -18.96 6.73 -0.07
N THR A 377 -17.74 6.27 -0.36
CA THR A 377 -17.06 5.22 0.42
C THR A 377 -16.80 5.68 1.86
N ALA A 378 -16.41 6.94 2.08
CA ALA A 378 -16.26 7.48 3.43
C ALA A 378 -17.59 7.59 4.19
N GLN A 379 -18.69 7.97 3.52
CA GLN A 379 -20.04 7.95 4.11
C GLN A 379 -20.44 6.53 4.53
N ARG A 380 -20.18 5.54 3.67
CA ARG A 380 -20.43 4.12 3.94
C ARG A 380 -19.64 3.64 5.16
N TYR A 381 -18.35 3.97 5.22
CA TYR A 381 -17.50 3.66 6.38
C TYR A 381 -18.05 4.25 7.67
N LEU A 382 -18.36 5.56 7.68
CA LEU A 382 -18.89 6.23 8.87
C LEU A 382 -20.23 5.65 9.33
N ALA A 383 -21.08 5.27 8.38
CA ALA A 383 -22.36 4.61 8.65
C ALA A 383 -22.15 3.24 9.32
N ILE A 384 -21.32 2.38 8.72
CA ILE A 384 -21.00 1.06 9.28
C ILE A 384 -20.36 1.21 10.67
N HIS A 385 -19.41 2.13 10.83
CA HIS A 385 -18.74 2.35 12.11
C HIS A 385 -19.71 2.81 13.20
N ARG A 386 -20.67 3.70 12.88
CA ARG A 386 -21.71 4.13 13.82
C ARG A 386 -22.60 2.98 14.26
N ILE A 387 -22.96 2.07 13.34
CA ILE A 387 -23.73 0.86 13.67
C ILE A 387 -22.91 -0.07 14.56
N VAL A 388 -21.66 -0.35 14.18
CA VAL A 388 -20.83 -1.36 14.84
C VAL A 388 -20.30 -0.90 16.21
N SER A 389 -20.16 0.41 16.42
CA SER A 389 -19.76 0.98 17.71
C SER A 389 -20.91 1.08 18.72
N ASP A 390 -22.15 1.04 18.26
CA ASP A 390 -23.34 1.07 19.12
C ASP A 390 -23.71 -0.34 19.58
N SER A 391 -23.21 -0.71 20.76
CA SER A 391 -23.38 -2.06 21.31
C SER A 391 -24.83 -2.41 21.69
N GLU A 392 -25.70 -1.41 21.93
CA GLU A 392 -27.11 -1.63 22.24
C GLU A 392 -27.88 -1.91 20.96
N ARG A 393 -27.76 -1.03 19.96
CA ARG A 393 -28.38 -1.22 18.65
C ARG A 393 -27.94 -2.52 17.96
N LEU A 394 -26.67 -2.89 18.12
CA LEU A 394 -26.17 -4.16 17.60
C LEU A 394 -26.89 -5.38 18.19
N ARG A 395 -27.31 -5.34 19.47
CA ARG A 395 -27.97 -6.50 20.11
C ARG A 395 -29.34 -6.80 19.52
N ASP A 396 -30.00 -5.78 18.96
CA ASP A 396 -31.33 -5.92 18.35
C ASP A 396 -31.28 -6.67 17.01
N PHE A 397 -30.10 -6.82 16.39
CA PHE A 397 -29.94 -7.56 15.15
C PHE A 397 -29.67 -9.07 15.38
N PRO A 398 -30.15 -9.94 14.47
CA PRO A 398 -29.79 -11.35 14.47
C PRO A 398 -28.27 -11.59 14.43
N GLU A 399 -27.81 -12.70 15.01
CA GLU A 399 -26.37 -13.00 15.16
C GLU A 399 -25.60 -13.02 13.83
N GLU A 400 -26.20 -13.57 12.79
CA GLU A 400 -25.64 -13.60 11.43
C GLU A 400 -25.44 -12.18 10.87
N THR A 401 -26.46 -11.32 11.00
CA THR A 401 -26.43 -9.91 10.59
C THR A 401 -25.35 -9.15 11.35
N ARG A 402 -25.25 -9.35 12.68
CA ARG A 402 -24.19 -8.73 13.50
C ARG A 402 -22.79 -9.14 13.01
N THR A 403 -22.60 -10.41 12.70
CA THR A 403 -21.33 -10.94 12.22
C THR A 403 -20.97 -10.39 10.85
N LYS A 404 -21.93 -10.31 9.93
CA LYS A 404 -21.74 -9.69 8.60
C LYS A 404 -21.40 -8.20 8.73
N LEU A 405 -22.11 -7.43 9.54
CA LEU A 405 -21.83 -6.00 9.76
C LEU A 405 -20.43 -5.74 10.33
N LYS A 406 -19.97 -6.57 11.28
CA LYS A 406 -18.60 -6.49 11.82
C LYS A 406 -17.55 -6.75 10.75
N LYS A 407 -17.74 -7.78 9.91
CA LYS A 407 -16.83 -8.08 8.77
C LYS A 407 -16.80 -6.92 7.77
N LEU A 408 -17.96 -6.36 7.43
CA LEU A 408 -18.05 -5.19 6.56
C LEU A 408 -17.35 -3.97 7.18
N GLY A 409 -17.43 -3.78 8.50
CA GLY A 409 -16.71 -2.70 9.19
C GLY A 409 -15.18 -2.83 9.09
N GLN A 410 -14.65 -4.06 9.20
CA GLN A 410 -13.22 -4.32 9.01
C GLN A 410 -12.79 -4.06 7.56
N ALA A 411 -13.60 -4.47 6.58
CA ALA A 411 -13.31 -4.24 5.17
C ALA A 411 -13.40 -2.74 4.78
N ALA A 412 -14.38 -2.02 5.33
CA ALA A 412 -14.63 -0.61 5.02
C ALA A 412 -13.42 0.30 5.34
N GLU A 413 -12.62 -0.04 6.35
CA GLU A 413 -11.38 0.68 6.69
C GLU A 413 -10.38 0.65 5.52
N LEU A 414 -10.18 -0.53 4.93
CA LEU A 414 -9.33 -0.72 3.76
C LEU A 414 -9.94 -0.06 2.52
N GLU A 415 -11.26 -0.17 2.32
CA GLU A 415 -11.97 0.44 1.19
C GLU A 415 -11.78 1.96 1.15
N VAL A 416 -11.89 2.65 2.29
CA VAL A 416 -11.65 4.11 2.36
C VAL A 416 -10.20 4.44 1.99
N ARG A 417 -9.24 3.66 2.47
CA ARG A 417 -7.83 3.86 2.12
C ARG A 417 -7.59 3.71 0.62
N ILE A 418 -8.13 2.65 0.02
CA ILE A 418 -8.05 2.41 -1.44
C ILE A 418 -8.75 3.54 -2.21
N ALA A 419 -9.90 4.03 -1.72
CA ALA A 419 -10.61 5.13 -2.36
C ALA A 419 -9.78 6.43 -2.35
N ILE A 420 -9.11 6.75 -1.24
CA ILE A 420 -8.21 7.90 -1.14
C ILE A 420 -7.04 7.75 -2.12
N THR A 421 -6.36 6.60 -2.15
CA THR A 421 -5.19 6.44 -3.03
C THR A 421 -5.57 6.45 -4.51
N LYS A 422 -6.75 5.92 -4.87
CA LYS A 422 -7.32 6.03 -6.23
C LYS A 422 -7.66 7.47 -6.62
N ALA A 423 -8.09 8.30 -5.68
CA ALA A 423 -8.32 9.73 -5.93
C ALA A 423 -7.01 10.48 -6.17
N TYR A 424 -5.98 10.22 -5.37
CA TYR A 424 -4.66 10.85 -5.51
C TYR A 424 -3.75 10.12 -6.50
N ARG A 425 -4.20 9.98 -7.75
CA ARG A 425 -3.52 9.17 -8.79
C ARG A 425 -2.45 9.89 -9.60
N TYR A 426 -2.38 11.22 -9.57
CA TYR A 426 -1.43 11.96 -10.42
C TYR A 426 -0.33 12.61 -9.61
N LEU A 427 0.90 12.18 -9.88
CA LEU A 427 2.11 12.81 -9.39
C LEU A 427 2.61 13.81 -10.43
N TYR A 428 2.70 15.08 -10.05
CA TYR A 428 3.35 16.11 -10.85
C TYR A 428 4.74 16.40 -10.29
N TYR A 429 5.74 16.34 -11.15
CA TYR A 429 7.13 16.55 -10.76
C TYR A 429 7.87 17.44 -11.77
N PRO A 430 8.83 18.25 -11.31
CA PRO A 430 9.59 19.14 -12.18
C PRO A 430 10.54 18.36 -13.08
N SER A 431 10.57 18.68 -14.38
CA SER A 431 11.53 18.11 -15.32
C SER A 431 11.92 19.15 -16.37
N ALA A 432 13.19 19.13 -16.81
CA ALA A 432 13.64 19.99 -17.90
C ALA A 432 13.03 19.60 -19.26
N ASP A 433 12.63 18.32 -19.42
CA ASP A 433 12.05 17.79 -20.65
C ASP A 433 10.53 17.97 -20.73
N ALA A 434 9.91 18.44 -19.63
CA ALA A 434 8.48 18.67 -19.57
C ALA A 434 8.09 19.89 -20.43
N PRO A 435 6.94 19.86 -21.13
CA PRO A 435 6.49 20.99 -21.96
C PRO A 435 6.32 22.28 -21.14
N MET A 436 6.78 23.41 -21.70
CA MET A 436 6.60 24.73 -21.07
C MET A 436 5.12 25.10 -20.86
N LYS A 437 4.21 24.62 -21.73
CA LYS A 437 2.76 24.78 -21.55
C LYS A 437 2.21 24.14 -20.26
N TYR A 438 2.96 23.22 -19.66
CA TYR A 438 2.66 22.58 -18.39
C TYR A 438 3.60 23.07 -17.28
N HIS A 439 4.18 24.26 -17.44
CA HIS A 439 5.10 24.87 -16.49
C HIS A 439 6.31 23.99 -16.16
N ASN A 440 6.76 23.15 -17.10
CA ASN A 440 7.84 22.17 -16.87
C ASN A 440 7.52 21.13 -15.77
N LEU A 441 6.25 20.82 -15.56
CA LEU A 441 5.78 19.71 -14.73
C LEU A 441 5.39 18.53 -15.62
N ASN A 442 6.07 17.39 -15.45
CA ASN A 442 5.62 16.12 -15.98
C ASN A 442 4.55 15.52 -15.08
N ARG A 443 3.71 14.65 -15.65
CA ARG A 443 2.63 13.94 -14.96
C ARG A 443 2.87 12.44 -15.06
N GLU A 444 2.96 11.78 -13.91
CA GLU A 444 2.99 10.32 -13.79
C GLU A 444 1.69 9.81 -13.18
N THR A 445 1.20 8.65 -13.65
CA THR A 445 0.01 8.02 -13.07
C THR A 445 0.43 6.93 -12.09
N LEU A 446 -0.01 7.03 -10.84
CA LEU A 446 0.28 6.04 -9.82
C LEU A 446 -0.58 4.77 -10.04
N PRO A 447 0.02 3.56 -10.10
CA PRO A 447 -0.71 2.33 -10.33
C PRO A 447 -1.57 1.96 -9.10
N ALA A 448 -2.81 1.52 -9.35
CA ALA A 448 -3.77 1.18 -8.29
C ALA A 448 -3.42 -0.09 -7.48
N GLN A 449 -2.57 -0.96 -8.02
CA GLN A 449 -2.24 -2.28 -7.45
C GLN A 449 -1.22 -2.21 -6.29
N ASP A 450 -0.30 -1.23 -6.34
CA ASP A 450 0.74 -1.03 -5.30
C ASP A 450 0.23 -0.23 -4.08
N GLN A 451 -1.05 0.18 -4.07
CA GLN A 451 -1.61 1.09 -3.07
C GLN A 451 -2.48 0.40 -2.00
N GLY A 452 -2.94 -0.84 -2.24
CA GLY A 452 -3.88 -1.55 -1.38
C GLY A 452 -3.25 -2.56 -0.40
N GLU A 453 -2.02 -3.03 -0.64
CA GLU A 453 -1.49 -4.24 0.02
C GLU A 453 -0.61 -4.00 1.26
N THR A 454 -0.26 -2.77 1.62
CA THR A 454 0.68 -2.54 2.73
C THR A 454 0.26 -1.45 3.68
N GLU A 455 0.27 -1.72 4.99
CA GLU A 455 0.32 -0.71 6.09
C GLU A 455 1.53 0.24 5.98
N LYS A 456 2.37 0.08 4.97
CA LYS A 456 3.56 0.90 4.73
C LYS A 456 3.18 2.29 4.19
N ASP A 457 4.01 3.26 4.55
CA ASP A 457 3.98 4.65 4.10
C ASP A 457 3.96 4.73 2.57
N GLN A 458 2.92 5.33 1.99
CA GLN A 458 2.75 5.48 0.54
C GLN A 458 3.85 6.34 -0.10
N SER A 459 4.62 7.08 0.72
CA SER A 459 5.83 7.80 0.27
C SER A 459 6.89 6.88 -0.35
N GLN A 460 6.92 5.59 0.01
CA GLN A 460 7.83 4.60 -0.60
C GLN A 460 7.44 4.25 -2.04
N VAL A 461 6.15 4.22 -2.36
CA VAL A 461 5.66 4.01 -3.73
C VAL A 461 6.09 5.18 -4.61
N LEU A 462 5.96 6.42 -4.09
CA LEU A 462 6.44 7.62 -4.78
C LEU A 462 7.96 7.59 -4.99
N LEU A 463 8.73 7.18 -3.98
CA LEU A 463 10.18 7.02 -4.11
C LEU A 463 10.54 6.03 -5.22
N LYS A 464 9.89 4.86 -5.25
CA LYS A 464 10.15 3.83 -6.27
C LYS A 464 9.92 4.38 -7.68
N ILE A 465 8.78 5.02 -7.91
CA ILE A 465 8.45 5.62 -9.21
C ILE A 465 9.46 6.71 -9.59
N LEU A 466 9.81 7.60 -8.66
CA LEU A 466 10.79 8.65 -8.92
C LEU A 466 12.21 8.10 -9.15
N LYS A 467 12.58 6.96 -8.57
CA LYS A 467 13.82 6.24 -8.87
C LYS A 467 13.80 5.65 -10.28
N ASP A 468 12.72 4.99 -10.66
CA ASP A 468 12.55 4.40 -12.00
C ASP A 468 12.61 5.48 -13.09
N LEU A 469 12.10 6.68 -12.80
CA LEU A 469 12.19 7.86 -13.66
C LEU A 469 13.57 8.55 -13.63
N GLY A 470 14.53 8.07 -12.82
CA GLY A 470 15.84 8.69 -12.63
C GLY A 470 15.79 10.07 -11.98
N LYS A 471 14.66 10.46 -11.39
CA LYS A 471 14.41 11.80 -10.84
C LYS A 471 14.97 11.97 -9.43
N VAL A 472 15.36 10.91 -8.76
CA VAL A 472 15.84 10.91 -7.37
C VAL A 472 17.18 10.22 -7.25
N LYS A 473 18.03 10.69 -6.32
CA LYS A 473 19.27 10.04 -5.90
C LYS A 473 19.26 9.74 -4.40
N THR A 474 19.49 8.48 -4.07
CA THR A 474 19.58 7.91 -2.72
C THR A 474 20.99 7.40 -2.42
N ALA A 475 21.25 6.99 -1.17
CA ALA A 475 22.57 6.56 -0.72
C ALA A 475 23.12 5.34 -1.50
N ASP A 476 22.25 4.44 -1.96
CA ASP A 476 22.61 3.18 -2.64
C ASP A 476 22.88 3.35 -4.15
N ASP A 477 22.57 4.52 -4.71
CA ASP A 477 22.74 4.76 -6.13
C ASP A 477 24.21 5.00 -6.51
N GLN A 478 24.55 4.80 -7.78
CA GLN A 478 25.88 5.16 -8.29
C GLN A 478 26.14 6.66 -8.13
N VAL A 479 27.38 6.98 -7.74
CA VAL A 479 27.87 8.35 -7.57
C VAL A 479 27.72 9.11 -8.88
N LEU A 480 27.26 10.36 -8.80
CA LEU A 480 27.10 11.20 -9.97
C LEU A 480 28.47 11.52 -10.58
N ALA A 481 28.58 11.46 -11.91
CA ALA A 481 29.81 11.82 -12.59
C ALA A 481 30.15 13.31 -12.33
N PRO A 482 31.35 13.65 -11.83
CA PRO A 482 31.72 15.03 -11.52
C PRO A 482 31.61 15.98 -12.73
N HIS A 483 31.99 15.51 -13.92
CA HIS A 483 31.86 16.26 -15.18
C HIS A 483 30.39 16.54 -15.55
N TYR A 484 29.50 15.57 -15.33
CA TYR A 484 28.06 15.79 -15.51
C TYR A 484 27.56 16.88 -14.56
N LEU A 485 27.95 16.80 -13.29
CA LEU A 485 27.56 17.78 -12.29
C LEU A 485 28.10 19.18 -12.61
N LYS A 486 29.36 19.30 -13.04
CA LYS A 486 29.92 20.57 -13.55
C LYS A 486 29.07 21.12 -14.71
N SER A 487 28.74 20.31 -15.71
CA SER A 487 27.97 20.77 -16.87
C SER A 487 26.54 21.23 -16.52
N LYS A 488 25.91 20.62 -15.52
CA LYS A 488 24.49 20.84 -15.20
C LYS A 488 24.26 21.76 -14.00
N ALA A 489 25.16 21.81 -13.02
CA ALA A 489 25.01 22.57 -11.78
C ALA A 489 25.90 23.81 -11.69
N TRP A 490 27.02 23.87 -12.43
CA TRP A 490 27.93 25.01 -12.38
C TRP A 490 27.33 26.21 -13.15
N PRO A 491 27.40 27.45 -12.63
CA PRO A 491 27.00 28.65 -13.38
C PRO A 491 28.01 29.01 -14.47
N VAL A 492 27.55 29.44 -15.65
CA VAL A 492 28.39 29.63 -16.86
C VAL A 492 29.53 30.64 -16.65
N ASN A 493 29.35 31.64 -15.79
CA ASN A 493 30.30 32.74 -15.59
C ASN A 493 30.96 32.74 -14.19
N GLN A 494 31.03 31.58 -13.53
CA GLN A 494 31.68 31.46 -12.22
C GLN A 494 32.89 30.54 -12.30
N GLU A 495 34.02 31.01 -11.78
CA GLU A 495 35.28 30.26 -11.72
C GLU A 495 35.42 29.49 -10.38
N SER A 496 34.55 29.79 -9.41
CA SER A 496 34.44 29.13 -8.11
C SER A 496 32.98 29.03 -7.66
N LEU A 497 32.66 28.03 -6.83
CA LEU A 497 31.32 27.80 -6.29
C LEU A 497 31.43 27.25 -4.86
N SER A 498 30.58 27.69 -3.93
CA SER A 498 30.57 27.07 -2.60
C SER A 498 29.95 25.67 -2.62
N THR A 499 30.33 24.83 -1.68
CA THR A 499 29.78 23.47 -1.59
C THR A 499 28.30 23.47 -1.22
N GLU A 500 27.83 24.49 -0.48
CA GLU A 500 26.41 24.73 -0.21
C GLU A 500 25.65 25.26 -1.43
N GLU A 501 26.23 26.15 -2.24
CA GLU A 501 25.62 26.59 -3.50
C GLU A 501 25.44 25.42 -4.47
N LEU A 502 26.44 24.53 -4.54
CA LEU A 502 26.34 23.30 -5.33
C LEU A 502 25.20 22.39 -4.82
N ARG A 503 25.01 22.28 -3.51
CA ARG A 503 23.88 21.54 -2.91
C ARG A 503 22.55 22.20 -3.26
N ARG A 504 22.45 23.52 -3.16
CA ARG A 504 21.26 24.31 -3.52
C ARG A 504 20.90 24.18 -5.01
N ALA A 505 21.89 24.04 -5.89
CA ALA A 505 21.67 23.86 -7.32
C ALA A 505 20.79 22.64 -7.64
N PHE A 506 20.90 21.53 -6.87
CA PHE A 506 20.02 20.37 -7.01
C PHE A 506 18.55 20.71 -6.75
N ALA A 507 18.27 21.61 -5.81
CA ALA A 507 16.93 22.07 -5.49
C ALA A 507 16.41 23.15 -6.46
N GLN A 508 17.27 23.80 -7.22
CA GLN A 508 16.91 24.88 -8.15
C GLN A 508 16.75 24.40 -9.61
N ARG A 509 17.69 23.60 -10.11
CA ARG A 509 17.79 23.28 -11.55
C ARG A 509 16.97 22.05 -11.91
N LEU A 510 16.00 22.20 -12.81
CA LEU A 510 15.06 21.13 -13.19
C LEU A 510 15.72 19.91 -13.87
N GLY A 511 16.89 20.11 -14.48
CA GLY A 511 17.68 19.06 -15.14
C GLY A 511 18.53 18.21 -14.18
N LEU A 512 18.51 18.50 -12.88
CA LEU A 512 19.16 17.67 -11.87
C LEU A 512 18.14 16.76 -11.18
N PRO A 513 18.57 15.58 -10.68
CA PRO A 513 17.74 14.76 -9.81
C PRO A 513 17.56 15.44 -8.44
N LEU A 514 16.55 15.02 -7.70
CA LEU A 514 16.36 15.32 -6.28
C LEU A 514 17.44 14.59 -5.47
N LEU A 515 18.24 15.35 -4.73
CA LEU A 515 19.26 14.79 -3.83
C LEU A 515 18.62 14.48 -2.47
N LEU A 516 18.38 13.19 -2.19
CA LEU A 516 17.82 12.76 -0.90
C LEU A 516 18.88 12.44 0.16
N ASP A 517 20.08 12.07 -0.29
CA ASP A 517 21.21 11.81 0.59
C ASP A 517 22.36 12.78 0.30
N VAL A 518 22.82 13.45 1.34
CA VAL A 518 23.90 14.42 1.27
C VAL A 518 25.26 13.72 1.07
N GLY A 519 25.39 12.47 1.53
CA GLY A 519 26.58 11.65 1.34
C GLY A 519 26.92 11.40 -0.13
N GLN A 520 25.92 11.31 -1.02
CA GLN A 520 26.12 11.25 -2.47
C GLN A 520 26.87 12.48 -3.01
N LEU A 521 26.50 13.68 -2.58
CA LEU A 521 27.17 14.90 -3.01
C LEU A 521 28.60 14.96 -2.48
N LYS A 522 28.83 14.59 -1.21
CA LYS A 522 30.18 14.52 -0.64
C LYS A 522 31.09 13.56 -1.40
N ARG A 523 30.58 12.37 -1.76
CA ARG A 523 31.29 11.39 -2.61
C ARG A 523 31.59 11.95 -4.00
N THR A 524 30.61 12.61 -4.62
CA THR A 524 30.78 13.25 -5.94
C THR A 524 31.86 14.33 -5.90
N ILE A 525 31.91 15.14 -4.85
CA ILE A 525 32.95 16.15 -4.66
C ILE A 525 34.33 15.50 -4.53
N LYS A 526 34.47 14.45 -3.71
CA LYS A 526 35.73 13.69 -3.57
C LYS A 526 36.22 13.12 -4.90
N GLU A 527 35.32 12.49 -5.66
CA GLU A 527 35.68 11.92 -6.96
C GLU A 527 36.06 13.02 -7.97
N GLY A 528 35.42 14.19 -7.90
CA GLY A 528 35.80 15.35 -8.70
C GLY A 528 37.18 15.91 -8.36
N ILE A 529 37.59 15.87 -7.09
CA ILE A 529 38.95 16.23 -6.66
C ILE A 529 39.96 15.23 -7.24
N LYS A 530 39.70 13.93 -7.08
CA LYS A 530 40.55 12.84 -7.57
C LYS A 530 40.75 12.89 -9.09
N HIS A 531 39.70 13.22 -9.84
CA HIS A 531 39.76 13.37 -11.29
C HIS A 531 40.19 14.76 -11.77
N GLY A 532 40.50 15.69 -10.86
CA GLY A 532 40.95 17.04 -11.23
C GLY A 532 39.91 17.91 -11.91
N VAL A 533 38.62 17.68 -11.63
CA VAL A 533 37.51 18.49 -12.17
C VAL A 533 37.42 19.84 -11.47
N TRP A 534 37.73 19.87 -10.18
CA TRP A 534 37.80 21.05 -9.31
C TRP A 534 38.81 20.83 -8.18
N ILE A 535 39.25 21.94 -7.58
CA ILE A 535 40.07 21.98 -6.36
C ILE A 535 39.16 22.34 -5.19
N TYR A 536 39.17 21.52 -4.14
CA TYR A 536 38.45 21.80 -2.90
C TYR A 536 39.32 22.67 -2.00
N TYR A 537 38.83 23.83 -1.60
CA TYR A 537 39.57 24.78 -0.78
C TYR A 537 38.87 24.96 0.56
N ASP A 538 39.60 24.71 1.65
CA ASP A 538 39.15 24.99 3.01
C ASP A 538 39.79 26.29 3.51
N PRO A 539 39.01 27.39 3.65
CA PRO A 539 39.53 28.66 4.13
C PRO A 539 40.06 28.61 5.57
N ARG A 540 39.60 27.65 6.38
CA ARG A 540 39.98 27.53 7.80
C ARG A 540 41.40 26.97 7.93
N GLU A 541 41.78 26.08 7.02
CA GLU A 541 43.13 25.52 6.93
C GLU A 541 44.03 26.34 5.99
N ASN A 542 43.43 27.20 5.14
CA ASN A 542 44.12 27.94 4.08
C ASN A 542 44.87 26.99 3.11
N ILE A 543 44.27 25.83 2.83
CA ILE A 543 44.84 24.74 2.04
C ILE A 543 43.81 24.25 1.03
N GLY A 544 44.28 24.00 -0.20
CA GLY A 544 43.55 23.34 -1.26
C GLY A 544 43.84 21.84 -1.32
N TYR A 545 42.88 21.09 -1.86
CA TYR A 545 42.94 19.65 -2.06
C TYR A 545 42.70 19.38 -3.55
N GLY A 546 43.71 18.82 -4.21
CA GLY A 546 43.70 18.44 -5.63
C GLY A 546 43.90 16.93 -5.84
N PRO A 547 44.16 16.49 -7.08
CA PRO A 547 44.27 15.06 -7.43
C PRO A 547 45.33 14.29 -6.65
N ASN A 548 46.42 14.97 -6.26
CA ASN A 548 47.54 14.37 -5.52
C ASN A 548 47.43 14.58 -4.00
N SER A 549 46.38 15.26 -3.53
CA SER A 549 46.15 15.51 -2.10
C SER A 549 45.45 14.31 -1.45
N PRO A 550 45.64 14.08 -0.14
CA PRO A 550 44.81 13.12 0.59
C PRO A 550 43.33 13.51 0.50
N SER A 551 42.43 12.52 0.54
CA SER A 551 40.98 12.78 0.43
C SER A 551 40.50 13.67 1.59
N PRO A 552 39.98 14.89 1.34
CA PRO A 552 39.55 15.78 2.40
C PRO A 552 38.25 15.31 3.07
N LEU A 553 38.03 15.78 4.30
CA LEU A 553 36.71 15.75 4.92
C LEU A 553 35.81 16.83 4.29
N VAL A 554 35.05 16.45 3.27
CA VAL A 554 34.16 17.38 2.56
C VAL A 554 33.06 17.92 3.49
N GLN A 555 33.06 19.23 3.68
CA GLN A 555 32.02 19.99 4.36
C GLN A 555 31.12 20.68 3.32
N LEU A 556 29.82 20.77 3.65
CA LEU A 556 28.84 21.49 2.84
C LEU A 556 28.43 22.73 3.61
N ASP A 557 29.09 23.84 3.31
CA ASP A 557 28.83 25.15 3.89
C ASP A 557 29.11 26.25 2.87
N ASP A 558 28.76 27.49 3.22
CA ASP A 558 28.90 28.64 2.33
C ASP A 558 30.37 29.13 2.24
N ASP A 559 31.23 28.74 3.18
CA ASP A 559 32.63 29.18 3.24
C ASP A 559 33.56 28.29 2.40
N THR A 560 33.27 27.00 2.32
CA THR A 560 34.08 26.01 1.60
C THR A 560 33.86 26.12 0.10
N LEU A 561 34.94 26.28 -0.66
CA LEU A 561 34.87 26.60 -2.09
C LEU A 561 35.41 25.47 -2.96
N LEU A 562 34.77 25.28 -4.11
CA LEU A 562 35.25 24.49 -5.23
C LEU A 562 35.73 25.44 -6.32
N TYR A 563 37.02 25.43 -6.63
CA TYR A 563 37.62 26.21 -7.70
C TYR A 563 37.80 25.37 -8.96
N LEU A 564 37.63 25.98 -10.13
CA LEU A 564 38.12 25.37 -11.37
C LEU A 564 39.65 25.26 -11.33
N PRO A 565 40.27 24.20 -11.89
CA PRO A 565 41.72 23.99 -11.82
C PRO A 565 42.53 25.18 -12.36
N GLU A 566 42.08 25.78 -13.46
CA GLU A 566 42.70 26.98 -14.06
C GLU A 566 42.69 28.18 -13.10
N GLU A 567 41.60 28.33 -12.34
CA GLU A 567 41.44 29.42 -11.39
C GLU A 567 42.29 29.22 -10.13
N ALA A 568 42.30 28.00 -9.61
CA ALA A 568 43.16 27.63 -8.49
C ALA A 568 44.65 27.89 -8.80
N GLN A 569 45.05 27.65 -10.05
CA GLN A 569 46.40 27.95 -10.54
C GLN A 569 46.65 29.46 -10.66
N ARG A 570 45.69 30.23 -11.18
CA ARG A 570 45.76 31.71 -11.25
C ARG A 570 45.94 32.34 -9.87
N LEU A 571 45.23 31.81 -8.87
CA LEU A 571 45.27 32.28 -7.49
C LEU A 571 46.47 31.75 -6.69
N GLY A 572 47.23 30.80 -7.24
CA GLY A 572 48.38 30.21 -6.56
C GLY A 572 48.03 29.46 -5.27
N LEU A 573 46.89 28.75 -5.25
CA LEU A 573 46.43 28.03 -4.05
C LEU A 573 47.43 26.92 -3.66
N LYS A 574 47.82 26.89 -2.38
CA LYS A 574 48.70 25.84 -1.84
C LYS A 574 47.92 24.53 -1.72
N LEU A 575 48.37 23.48 -2.40
CA LEU A 575 47.73 22.16 -2.34
C LEU A 575 48.40 21.26 -1.29
N LYS A 576 47.58 20.55 -0.50
CA LYS A 576 48.08 19.58 0.50
C LYS A 576 48.79 18.43 -0.21
N GLY A 577 50.00 18.08 0.22
CA GLY A 577 50.79 17.00 -0.37
C GLY A 577 51.63 17.40 -1.59
N ASP A 578 51.48 18.62 -2.11
CA ASP A 578 52.37 19.17 -3.14
C ASP A 578 53.64 19.68 -2.44
N THR A 579 54.54 18.75 -2.13
CA THR A 579 55.87 19.09 -1.64
C THR A 579 56.73 19.45 -2.84
N ASP A 580 57.15 20.72 -2.92
CA ASP A 580 58.30 21.12 -3.71
C ASP A 580 59.40 20.06 -3.52
N LYS A 581 59.83 19.42 -4.61
CA LYS A 581 60.91 18.44 -4.62
C LYS A 581 62.22 19.10 -4.14
N LYS A 582 62.44 19.19 -2.84
CA LYS A 582 63.78 19.28 -2.25
C LYS A 582 64.17 17.89 -1.79
N ILE A 583 65.06 17.27 -2.56
CA ILE A 583 65.83 16.12 -2.10
C ILE A 583 66.83 16.70 -1.10
N ASP A 584 66.54 16.58 0.19
CA ASP A 584 67.52 16.94 1.22
C ASP A 584 68.68 15.95 1.14
N GLU A 585 69.90 16.46 0.87
CA GLU A 585 71.13 15.68 0.92
C GLU A 585 71.36 15.18 2.34
N ILE A 586 71.27 13.86 2.53
CA ILE A 586 71.43 13.23 3.83
C ILE A 586 72.90 13.32 4.26
N THR A 587 73.17 14.07 5.32
CA THR A 587 74.49 14.17 5.97
C THR A 587 74.61 13.26 7.19
N CYS A 588 75.79 12.66 7.38
CA CYS A 588 76.07 11.75 8.49
C CYS A 588 75.99 12.48 9.86
N PRO A 589 75.22 12.01 10.85
CA PRO A 589 75.07 12.69 12.14
C PRO A 589 76.29 12.55 13.08
N VAL A 590 77.35 11.86 12.67
CA VAL A 590 78.61 11.74 13.45
C VAL A 590 79.71 12.65 12.88
N CYS A 591 79.80 12.81 11.56
CA CYS A 591 80.88 13.58 10.92
C CYS A 591 80.40 14.76 10.03
N GLY A 592 79.09 14.90 9.80
CA GLY A 592 78.50 16.01 9.05
C GLY A 592 78.70 15.98 7.52
N GLN A 593 79.34 14.95 6.97
CA GLN A 593 79.60 14.83 5.52
C GLN A 593 78.41 14.20 4.77
N PRO A 594 78.19 14.52 3.48
CA PRO A 594 77.18 13.88 2.63
C PRO A 594 77.40 12.36 2.54
N ALA A 595 76.31 11.58 2.51
CA ALA A 595 76.34 10.11 2.60
C ALA A 595 77.27 9.41 1.58
N ALA A 596 77.55 10.02 0.44
CA ALA A 596 78.43 9.48 -0.60
C ALA A 596 79.93 9.49 -0.23
N ALA A 597 80.35 10.25 0.80
CA ALA A 597 81.76 10.40 1.20
C ALA A 597 82.07 9.85 2.60
N CYS A 598 81.14 9.11 3.21
CA CYS A 598 81.26 8.60 4.59
C CYS A 598 82.02 7.27 4.65
N THR A 599 83.00 7.15 5.55
CA THR A 599 83.83 5.94 5.78
C THR A 599 83.60 5.26 7.13
N CYS A 600 82.47 5.54 7.81
CA CYS A 600 82.18 4.99 9.13
C CYS A 600 81.61 3.55 9.04
N ASP A 601 82.44 2.57 9.38
CA ASP A 601 82.17 1.13 9.22
C ASP A 601 81.33 0.53 10.38
N GLN A 602 80.05 0.93 10.48
CA GLN A 602 79.09 0.36 11.43
C GLN A 602 77.80 -0.04 10.71
N VAL A 603 77.67 -1.35 10.45
CA VAL A 603 76.50 -1.94 9.79
C VAL A 603 75.32 -2.06 10.77
N CYS A 604 74.11 -1.71 10.35
CA CYS A 604 72.90 -1.81 11.18
C CYS A 604 72.69 -3.25 11.72
N PRO A 605 72.53 -3.46 13.04
CA PRO A 605 72.38 -4.81 13.61
C PRO A 605 71.10 -5.54 13.18
N ASN A 606 70.12 -4.85 12.58
CA ASN A 606 68.86 -5.43 12.13
C ASN A 606 68.86 -5.81 10.63
N CYS A 607 69.30 -4.91 9.73
CA CYS A 607 69.25 -5.16 8.28
C CYS A 607 70.63 -5.43 7.63
N LYS A 608 71.71 -5.32 8.41
CA LYS A 608 73.09 -5.53 7.96
C LYS A 608 73.46 -4.80 6.65
N HIS A 609 72.90 -3.61 6.40
CA HIS A 609 73.22 -2.73 5.28
C HIS A 609 73.59 -1.30 5.74
N TYR A 610 74.41 -0.61 4.94
CA TYR A 610 74.66 0.84 5.03
C TYR A 610 74.54 1.49 3.63
N PRO A 611 73.82 2.62 3.47
CA PRO A 611 73.01 3.28 4.50
C PRO A 611 71.81 2.41 4.88
N CYS A 612 71.40 2.52 6.14
CA CYS A 612 70.27 1.77 6.68
C CYS A 612 68.97 2.16 5.96
N THR A 613 68.28 1.20 5.36
CA THR A 613 66.94 1.39 4.74
C THR A 613 65.79 1.14 5.72
N CYS A 614 66.09 0.88 7.00
CA CYS A 614 65.05 0.73 8.02
C CYS A 614 64.50 2.10 8.40
N THR A 615 63.40 2.50 7.78
CA THR A 615 62.56 3.58 8.30
C THR A 615 61.95 3.07 9.61
N LYS A 616 62.40 3.61 10.76
CA LYS A 616 61.63 3.47 12.00
C LYS A 616 60.34 4.24 11.76
N LEU A 617 59.27 3.55 11.40
CA LEU A 617 57.95 4.18 11.32
C LEU A 617 57.60 4.64 12.72
N ASP A 618 57.38 5.94 12.89
CA ASP A 618 56.93 6.49 14.16
C ASP A 618 55.54 5.95 14.48
N ARG A 619 55.19 5.89 15.77
CA ARG A 619 53.87 5.46 16.19
C ARG A 619 52.83 6.44 15.65
N LEU A 620 51.99 5.97 14.73
CA LEU A 620 50.85 6.73 14.21
C LEU A 620 49.79 6.80 15.31
N GLN A 621 49.59 7.99 15.89
CA GLN A 621 48.64 8.19 16.97
C GLN A 621 47.98 9.55 16.85
N ALA A 622 46.67 9.60 17.09
CA ALA A 622 45.93 10.84 17.19
C ALA A 622 44.83 10.74 18.25
N THR A 623 44.54 11.88 18.88
CA THR A 623 43.51 12.01 19.92
C THR A 623 42.62 13.21 19.63
N GLY A 624 41.30 13.03 19.68
CA GLY A 624 40.33 14.06 19.32
C GLY A 624 38.95 13.47 19.05
N SER A 625 38.10 14.21 18.35
CA SER A 625 36.85 13.65 17.82
C SER A 625 37.15 12.61 16.72
N PRO A 626 36.24 11.65 16.45
CA PRO A 626 36.49 10.62 15.45
C PRO A 626 36.90 11.15 14.06
N ALA A 627 36.24 12.20 13.58
CA ALA A 627 36.56 12.82 12.29
C ALA A 627 37.99 13.40 12.26
N GLN A 628 38.39 14.12 13.32
CA GLN A 628 39.72 14.71 13.43
C GLN A 628 40.81 13.65 13.56
N VAL A 629 40.57 12.60 14.36
CA VAL A 629 41.54 11.53 14.60
C VAL A 629 41.86 10.76 13.33
N PHE A 630 40.82 10.36 12.58
CA PHE A 630 41.04 9.62 11.34
C PHE A 630 41.63 10.52 10.24
N GLN A 631 41.31 11.82 10.21
CA GLN A 631 41.97 12.75 9.29
C GLN A 631 43.46 12.91 9.65
N ALA A 632 43.78 13.11 10.92
CA ALA A 632 45.15 13.21 11.39
C ALA A 632 45.95 11.93 11.12
N LEU A 633 45.34 10.75 11.28
CA LEU A 633 45.97 9.48 10.92
C LEU A 633 46.20 9.35 9.42
N ALA A 634 45.24 9.77 8.58
CA ALA A 634 45.41 9.75 7.12
C ALA A 634 46.54 10.70 6.69
N ASP A 635 46.60 11.90 7.28
CA ASP A 635 47.68 12.88 7.05
C ASP A 635 49.03 12.30 7.47
N GLN A 636 49.15 11.72 8.68
CA GLN A 636 50.38 11.07 9.14
C GLN A 636 50.80 9.89 8.25
N CYS A 637 49.83 9.10 7.75
CA CYS A 637 50.12 8.01 6.81
C CYS A 637 50.65 8.53 5.47
N ALA A 638 50.09 9.64 4.97
CA ALA A 638 50.56 10.27 3.75
C ALA A 638 51.98 10.84 3.92
N ASP A 639 52.23 11.56 5.01
CA ASP A 639 53.55 12.14 5.34
C ASP A 639 54.63 11.06 5.47
N GLN A 640 54.30 9.93 6.11
CA GLN A 640 55.21 8.80 6.30
C GLN A 640 55.20 7.77 5.16
N LYS A 641 54.41 8.02 4.09
CA LYS A 641 54.23 7.11 2.93
C LYS A 641 53.83 5.68 3.33
N VAL A 642 52.92 5.54 4.29
CA VAL A 642 52.39 4.26 4.76
C VAL A 642 51.25 3.80 3.84
N PRO A 643 51.44 2.72 3.05
CA PRO A 643 50.44 2.30 2.07
C PRO A 643 49.26 1.55 2.71
N ALA A 644 49.47 0.91 3.86
CA ALA A 644 48.44 0.14 4.55
C ALA A 644 48.72 0.00 6.05
N LEU A 645 47.66 -0.12 6.84
CA LEU A 645 47.68 -0.33 8.28
C LEU A 645 47.34 -1.79 8.61
N ARG A 646 48.13 -2.42 9.49
CA ARG A 646 47.90 -3.79 9.97
C ARG A 646 46.85 -3.82 11.09
N ARG A 647 46.94 -2.86 12.01
CA ARG A 647 46.13 -2.83 13.23
C ARG A 647 45.72 -1.39 13.56
N LEU A 648 44.47 -1.24 14.00
CA LEU A 648 43.97 -0.03 14.62
C LEU A 648 43.52 -0.34 16.04
N ARG A 649 43.99 0.44 17.02
CA ARG A 649 43.61 0.34 18.42
C ARG A 649 42.89 1.61 18.83
N LEU A 650 41.58 1.50 19.03
CA LEU A 650 40.73 2.59 19.48
C LEU A 650 40.57 2.51 20.99
N VAL A 651 40.92 3.58 21.69
CA VAL A 651 40.82 3.71 23.14
C VAL A 651 39.81 4.82 23.47
N LEU A 652 38.83 4.45 24.28
CA LEU A 652 37.80 5.33 24.81
C LEU A 652 37.87 5.26 26.34
N GLU A 653 38.07 6.41 26.98
CA GLU A 653 38.15 6.56 28.43
C GLU A 653 37.24 7.71 28.86
N GLY A 654 36.44 7.47 29.89
CA GLY A 654 35.55 8.50 30.41
C GLY A 654 34.87 8.11 31.71
N SER A 655 34.17 9.08 32.29
CA SER A 655 33.37 8.91 33.50
C SER A 655 31.98 9.52 33.36
N GLY A 656 31.01 8.99 34.11
CA GLY A 656 29.64 9.49 34.15
C GLY A 656 28.78 9.09 32.95
N LYS A 657 27.65 9.78 32.77
CA LYS A 657 26.61 9.41 31.80
C LYS A 657 27.06 9.52 30.34
N GLU A 658 27.91 10.50 30.02
CA GLU A 658 28.48 10.67 28.67
C GLU A 658 29.33 9.44 28.30
N ALA A 659 30.14 8.93 29.23
CA ALA A 659 30.97 7.76 28.98
C ALA A 659 30.15 6.45 28.82
N ALA A 660 28.99 6.36 29.47
CA ALA A 660 28.03 5.28 29.25
C ALA A 660 27.45 5.34 27.83
N GLN A 661 27.06 6.53 27.38
CA GLN A 661 26.53 6.76 26.03
C GLN A 661 27.59 6.47 24.96
N ASP A 662 28.81 6.94 25.16
CA ASP A 662 29.95 6.70 24.28
C ASP A 662 30.26 5.20 24.14
N THR A 663 30.31 4.48 25.25
CA THR A 663 30.55 3.03 25.26
C THR A 663 29.46 2.27 24.51
N ARG A 664 28.19 2.64 24.73
CA ARG A 664 27.05 2.05 24.02
C ARG A 664 27.12 2.30 22.52
N SER A 665 27.43 3.53 22.14
CA SER A 665 27.53 4.00 20.76
C SER A 665 28.69 3.32 20.03
N LEU A 666 29.83 3.15 20.70
CA LEU A 666 30.97 2.38 20.19
C LEU A 666 30.58 0.92 19.95
N GLY A 667 29.83 0.30 20.87
CA GLY A 667 29.28 -1.03 20.67
C GLY A 667 28.18 -1.12 19.59
N LEU A 668 27.63 -0.01 19.10
CA LEU A 668 26.75 -0.02 17.91
C LEU A 668 27.54 0.21 16.63
N ALA A 669 28.69 0.90 16.73
CA ALA A 669 29.59 1.18 15.63
C ALA A 669 30.35 -0.07 15.14
N ILE A 670 30.86 -0.91 16.05
CA ILE A 670 31.79 -2.01 15.72
C ILE A 670 31.30 -2.91 14.56
N PRO A 671 30.04 -3.38 14.52
CA PRO A 671 29.55 -4.20 13.40
C PRO A 671 29.53 -3.48 12.04
N GLN A 672 29.55 -2.15 12.03
CA GLN A 672 29.46 -1.31 10.83
C GLN A 672 30.85 -0.86 10.33
N LEU A 673 31.94 -1.22 11.02
CA LEU A 673 33.32 -0.81 10.66
C LEU A 673 33.93 -1.59 9.48
N GLY A 674 33.20 -2.53 8.89
CA GLY A 674 33.66 -3.31 7.73
C GLY A 674 34.43 -4.58 8.07
N LYS A 675 35.22 -5.08 7.12
CA LYS A 675 35.94 -6.37 7.22
C LYS A 675 37.16 -6.27 8.13
N GLY A 676 37.20 -7.03 9.21
CA GLY A 676 38.34 -7.09 10.12
C GLY A 676 38.07 -7.99 11.32
N THR A 677 39.12 -8.37 12.03
CA THR A 677 38.99 -9.12 13.29
C THR A 677 38.96 -8.11 14.44
N PHE A 678 37.84 -8.05 15.16
CA PHE A 678 37.64 -7.10 16.26
C PHE A 678 37.71 -7.79 17.61
N THR A 679 38.65 -7.34 18.44
CA THR A 679 38.76 -7.73 19.84
C THR A 679 38.53 -6.53 20.74
N LEU A 680 37.94 -6.77 21.91
CA LEU A 680 37.57 -5.76 22.87
C LEU A 680 38.18 -6.09 24.22
N ARG A 681 38.82 -5.11 24.87
CA ARG A 681 39.10 -5.12 26.30
C ARG A 681 38.32 -3.97 26.94
N GLN A 682 37.54 -4.29 27.97
CA GLN A 682 36.70 -3.30 28.62
C GLN A 682 36.76 -3.46 30.15
N THR A 683 36.88 -2.33 30.83
CA THR A 683 36.75 -2.24 32.29
C THR A 683 35.69 -1.20 32.62
N LEU A 684 34.60 -1.63 33.27
CA LEU A 684 33.60 -0.75 33.88
C LEU A 684 33.71 -0.84 35.39
N THR A 685 33.70 0.30 36.05
CA THR A 685 33.52 0.42 37.49
C THR A 685 32.28 1.29 37.74
N MET A 686 31.26 0.70 38.36
CA MET A 686 29.96 1.31 38.64
C MET A 686 29.73 1.35 40.15
N GLU A 687 29.31 2.50 40.68
CA GLU A 687 28.90 2.66 42.08
C GLU A 687 27.40 2.98 42.14
N PHE A 688 26.67 2.30 43.04
CA PHE A 688 25.24 2.48 43.29
C PHE A 688 25.08 2.85 44.77
N GLY A 689 24.86 4.13 45.04
CA GLY A 689 24.82 4.70 46.38
C GLY A 689 26.15 4.56 47.14
N SER A 690 26.07 4.52 48.46
CA SER A 690 27.23 4.43 49.36
C SER A 690 27.66 3.01 49.71
N THR A 691 26.91 1.98 49.29
CA THR A 691 27.09 0.61 49.80
C THR A 691 27.29 -0.45 48.72
N SER A 692 27.01 -0.16 47.44
CA SER A 692 27.05 -1.15 46.37
C SER A 692 27.94 -0.69 45.22
N SER A 693 28.78 -1.58 44.71
CA SER A 693 29.58 -1.33 43.51
C SER A 693 29.67 -2.58 42.65
N CYS A 694 29.81 -2.40 41.34
CA CYS A 694 29.95 -3.45 40.36
C CYS A 694 31.15 -3.14 39.47
N LYS A 695 32.11 -4.06 39.41
CA LYS A 695 33.23 -3.98 38.47
C LYS A 695 33.11 -5.09 37.45
N VAL A 696 33.11 -4.72 36.17
CA VAL A 696 33.06 -5.65 35.04
C VAL A 696 34.35 -5.51 34.25
N GLU A 697 35.06 -6.62 34.08
CA GLU A 697 36.24 -6.70 33.22
C GLU A 697 36.01 -7.78 32.16
N PHE A 698 36.14 -7.38 30.89
CA PHE A 698 35.98 -8.27 29.75
C PHE A 698 37.18 -8.13 28.82
N ALA A 699 37.69 -9.26 28.33
CA ALA A 699 38.69 -9.30 27.27
C ALA A 699 38.36 -10.46 26.32
N GLY A 700 38.13 -10.16 25.04
CA GLY A 700 37.79 -11.19 24.06
C GLY A 700 37.25 -10.64 22.74
N PRO A 701 36.80 -11.53 21.83
CA PRO A 701 36.25 -11.12 20.54
C PRO A 701 34.90 -10.42 20.69
N TRP A 702 34.60 -9.50 19.77
CA TRP A 702 33.36 -8.73 19.72
C TRP A 702 32.09 -9.61 19.80
N GLU A 703 32.07 -10.74 19.10
CA GLU A 703 30.92 -11.68 19.07
C GLU A 703 30.52 -12.20 20.46
N ARG A 704 31.49 -12.33 21.37
CA ARG A 704 31.23 -12.74 22.76
C ARG A 704 30.77 -11.55 23.60
N TYR A 705 31.37 -10.38 23.41
CA TYR A 705 30.99 -9.17 24.12
C TYR A 705 29.55 -8.72 23.84
N LYS A 706 29.06 -8.89 22.60
CA LYS A 706 27.70 -8.53 22.19
C LYS A 706 26.61 -9.06 23.13
N ARG A 707 26.83 -10.23 23.75
CA ARG A 707 25.90 -10.85 24.72
C ARG A 707 25.97 -10.19 26.11
N LEU A 708 27.15 -9.71 26.50
CA LEU A 708 27.38 -9.04 27.77
C LEU A 708 26.92 -7.57 27.73
N LYS A 709 27.00 -6.94 26.56
CA LYS A 709 26.66 -5.54 26.31
C LYS A 709 25.31 -5.13 26.89
N GLN A 710 24.25 -5.90 26.64
CA GLN A 710 22.89 -5.56 27.11
C GLN A 710 22.80 -5.46 28.63
N ILE A 711 23.54 -6.32 29.33
CA ILE A 711 23.59 -6.35 30.79
C ILE A 711 24.38 -5.14 31.29
N THR A 712 25.58 -4.93 30.76
CA THR A 712 26.45 -3.81 31.18
C THR A 712 25.82 -2.45 30.87
N ASP A 713 25.09 -2.31 29.76
CA ASP A 713 24.41 -1.08 29.35
C ASP A 713 23.27 -0.69 30.30
N ALA A 714 22.58 -1.67 30.91
CA ALA A 714 21.53 -1.43 31.89
C ALA A 714 22.11 -0.97 33.24
N PHE A 715 23.09 -1.70 33.77
CA PHE A 715 23.79 -1.32 35.01
C PHE A 715 24.48 0.05 34.89
N ALA A 716 25.04 0.39 33.72
CA ALA A 716 25.68 1.68 33.48
C ALA A 716 24.70 2.87 33.49
N GLN A 717 23.41 2.65 33.19
CA GLN A 717 22.39 3.70 33.26
C GLN A 717 21.92 4.00 34.68
N GLU A 718 21.96 3.00 35.56
CA GLU A 718 21.50 3.08 36.95
C GLU A 718 22.61 3.52 37.92
N ALA A 719 23.87 3.54 37.48
CA ALA A 719 25.01 3.89 38.33
C ALA A 719 25.08 5.39 38.67
N ASP A 720 25.36 5.71 39.93
CA ASP A 720 25.60 7.08 40.41
C ASP A 720 26.97 7.60 39.96
N LYS A 721 27.98 6.71 39.98
CA LYS A 721 29.29 6.97 39.39
C LYS A 721 29.66 5.81 38.47
N LEU A 722 30.12 6.16 37.27
CA LEU A 722 30.64 5.23 36.28
C LEU A 722 32.02 5.69 35.86
N THR A 723 32.98 4.76 35.82
CA THR A 723 34.24 4.92 35.09
C THR A 723 34.35 3.79 34.08
N VAL A 724 34.66 4.13 32.83
CA VAL A 724 34.79 3.15 31.76
C VAL A 724 36.07 3.40 30.97
N ARG A 725 36.76 2.30 30.69
CA ARG A 725 37.85 2.22 29.72
C ARG A 725 37.52 1.10 28.75
N THR A 726 37.30 1.47 27.49
CA THR A 726 37.01 0.53 26.41
C THR A 726 38.11 0.63 25.36
N GLU A 727 38.70 -0.50 25.04
CA GLU A 727 39.74 -0.64 24.02
C GLU A 727 39.25 -1.62 22.95
N VAL A 728 39.16 -1.14 21.72
CA VAL A 728 38.82 -1.95 20.54
C VAL A 728 40.07 -2.09 19.70
N THR A 729 40.51 -3.33 19.48
CA THR A 729 41.59 -3.62 18.53
C THR A 729 41.00 -4.26 17.29
N ALA A 730 41.19 -3.61 16.15
CA ALA A 730 40.83 -4.07 14.82
C ALA A 730 42.09 -4.52 14.07
N GLU A 731 42.11 -5.77 13.60
CA GLU A 731 43.20 -6.33 12.79
C GLU A 731 42.73 -6.61 11.36
N PHE A 732 43.56 -6.22 10.39
CA PHE A 732 43.27 -6.30 8.96
C PHE A 732 44.28 -7.22 8.27
N ALA A 733 43.87 -8.44 7.93
CA ALA A 733 44.74 -9.44 7.30
C ALA A 733 45.31 -8.97 5.95
N GLU A 734 44.51 -8.27 5.15
CA GLU A 734 44.91 -7.70 3.85
C GLU A 734 45.46 -6.27 3.96
N GLY A 735 45.57 -5.73 5.18
CA GLY A 735 45.90 -4.33 5.43
C GLY A 735 44.75 -3.36 5.11
N LEU A 736 44.73 -2.23 5.80
CA LEU A 736 43.75 -1.16 5.60
C LEU A 736 44.44 0.07 4.99
N ALA A 737 44.16 0.38 3.72
CA ALA A 737 44.71 1.56 3.08
C ALA A 737 44.03 2.85 3.62
N PRO A 738 44.78 3.93 3.93
CA PRO A 738 44.20 5.18 4.46
C PRO A 738 43.20 5.88 3.52
N ASP A 739 43.28 5.60 2.23
CA ASP A 739 42.40 6.11 1.16
C ASP A 739 41.26 5.13 0.79
N SER A 740 41.19 3.96 1.43
CA SER A 740 40.15 2.96 1.14
C SER A 740 38.76 3.38 1.59
N ASP A 741 37.73 2.89 0.89
CA ASP A 741 36.32 3.05 1.27
C ASP A 741 36.04 2.54 2.69
N GLN A 742 36.74 1.50 3.11
CA GLN A 742 36.61 0.97 4.47
C GLN A 742 37.14 1.95 5.51
N PHE A 743 38.31 2.56 5.30
CA PHE A 743 38.87 3.56 6.23
C PHE A 743 37.92 4.77 6.36
N GLN A 744 37.33 5.21 5.24
CA GLN A 744 36.32 6.27 5.22
C GLN A 744 35.04 5.85 5.97
N THR A 745 34.57 4.62 5.74
CA THR A 745 33.39 4.06 6.43
C THR A 745 33.60 4.02 7.94
N MET A 746 34.79 3.58 8.40
CA MET A 746 35.13 3.58 9.82
C MET A 746 35.05 4.98 10.43
N ARG A 747 35.63 5.99 9.77
CA ARG A 747 35.53 7.39 10.22
C ARG A 747 34.07 7.86 10.28
N ASP A 748 33.32 7.64 9.21
CA ASP A 748 31.97 8.19 9.06
C ASP A 748 30.99 7.54 10.04
N VAL A 749 31.09 6.22 10.26
CA VAL A 749 30.32 5.49 11.28
C VAL A 749 30.63 6.01 12.68
N LEU A 750 31.91 6.11 13.05
CA LEU A 750 32.29 6.57 14.40
C LEU A 750 31.88 8.03 14.64
N THR A 751 31.91 8.87 13.60
CA THR A 751 31.45 10.27 13.66
C THR A 751 29.93 10.36 13.80
N ALA A 752 29.17 9.57 13.03
CA ALA A 752 27.71 9.56 13.08
C ALA A 752 27.15 9.04 14.42
N MET A 753 27.91 8.19 15.11
CA MET A 753 27.56 7.69 16.44
C MET A 753 27.73 8.72 17.56
N GLY A 754 28.26 9.92 17.27
CA GLY A 754 28.38 11.01 18.24
C GLY A 754 29.34 10.72 19.38
N LEU A 755 30.35 9.88 19.15
CA LEU A 755 31.37 9.57 20.15
C LEU A 755 32.12 10.83 20.57
N GLY A 756 32.39 10.94 21.87
CA GLY A 756 33.27 11.95 22.43
C GLY A 756 34.74 11.80 22.00
N LYS A 757 35.66 12.16 22.91
CA LYS A 757 37.11 12.14 22.62
C LYS A 757 37.62 10.69 22.57
N ILE A 758 38.21 10.30 21.44
CA ILE A 758 38.85 8.99 21.27
C ILE A 758 40.36 9.16 21.03
N THR A 759 41.13 8.13 21.37
CA THR A 759 42.52 7.98 20.96
C THR A 759 42.63 6.78 20.03
N VAL A 760 43.25 6.95 18.86
CA VAL A 760 43.49 5.85 17.95
C VAL A 760 44.99 5.72 17.71
N GLU A 761 45.50 4.53 17.97
CA GLU A 761 46.87 4.11 17.62
C GLU A 761 46.79 3.22 16.38
N ALA A 762 47.62 3.49 15.39
CA ALA A 762 47.70 2.74 14.16
C ALA A 762 49.08 2.09 14.00
N GLU A 763 49.08 0.82 13.61
CA GLU A 763 50.29 0.04 13.33
C GLU A 763 50.41 -0.11 11.82
N PRO A 764 51.45 0.46 11.18
CA PRO A 764 51.73 0.26 9.77
C PRO A 764 51.92 -1.23 9.45
N ARG A 765 51.49 -1.65 8.27
CA ARG A 765 51.82 -2.98 7.73
C ARG A 765 53.24 -2.95 7.17
N ASP A 766 54.11 -3.88 7.60
CA ASP A 766 55.47 -3.97 7.07
C ASP A 766 55.42 -4.34 5.57
N PRO A 767 56.06 -3.59 4.66
CA PRO A 767 56.11 -3.94 3.25
C PRO A 767 56.69 -5.33 2.96
N LYS A 768 57.42 -5.95 3.90
CA LYS A 768 57.96 -7.32 3.76
C LYS A 768 56.97 -8.45 4.07
N GLU A 769 55.80 -8.15 4.65
CA GLU A 769 54.71 -9.12 4.91
C GLU A 769 53.71 -9.21 3.73
N ALA A 770 54.07 -8.70 2.55
CA ALA A 770 53.23 -8.68 1.34
C ALA A 770 53.68 -9.64 0.22
N VAL A 771 54.47 -10.68 0.56
CA VAL A 771 54.84 -11.77 -0.36
C VAL A 771 54.04 -13.02 -0.06
#